data_AF-A0A835IFZ1-F1
#
_entry.id   AF-A0A835IFZ1-F1
#
_cell.length_a   1.000
_cell.length_b   1.000
_cell.length_c   1.000
_cell.angle_alpha   90.00
_cell.angle_beta   90.00
_cell.angle_gamma   90.00
#
_symmetry.space_group_name_H-M   'P 1'
#
loop_
_entity.id
_entity.type
_entity.pdbx_description
1 polymer ?
#
loop_
_entity_poly.entity_id
_entity_poly.type
_entity_poly.pdbx_seq_one_letter_code
_entity_poly.pdbx_strand_id
1 'polypeptide(L)'
;MDASKQFQNEEVNAQVQVWKHMYGFAETIMLRSTVNLGISDIIHNQGPVTLSQLATHLPLNSISIDRLHHFMRYLVHMKLFSTSTDDDITKEIKYELTPASKLLVKGHKRSLAPYVLLQTHPEEYSIWGHVIDMLDGKKPYWESTYGISVYEKSEGDPEINEILNDAMTSHGEFMVPALVSGMMKENVLEGIGSIVDVGGNSGVVAKAIAEAFPHVKCSVMDLNHVIESVIKDPMLDFVAGDMFTSVPNADAVLLKSTLHNYEDDDCVKILSKAKEAMPSTGGKVILVEIVVDIENLPQFTSARLSMEVEMMLMGGKERTEKEWKDLLGRAGFAYHKLSKNLDVVWFSLYVVHVPSSNFITNHQTMETHFTLLLVTLLLTSIITPSLSAGTHRCHPNDYKALMEIKQALNNPYLLASWVPKTDCCGWYCLQCDEKTNRINELTIYRGEISGQIPSAIGDLPYLDSLEFRKLTNLTGSVPLSITKLQKLRFLRLSWTNLSGPVPEFLSQLPNLDFLELNYNQFTGQIPPSFSTFTKLGALRLDRNKLTGSIPESFGNFIGSVPDLYLSHNQLTGSIPKSFANMDFTRIDLSRNKLVGDASMLFKPNGSTEILDISRNMLEFDLSKVKFPEKSLISLDLNHNKIYGSIPNGISAVGLQIFNVSYNRLCGKIPTGGNMGRFDYSAYMHNKCLCGSPLKKCT
;
A
#
# COMPACT_ATOMS: atom_id res chain seq x y z
N MET A 1 -42.19 -1.38 -8.75
CA MET A 1 -41.19 -2.45 -8.98
C MET A 1 -41.27 -3.38 -7.79
N ASP A 2 -41.40 -4.67 -8.07
CA ASP A 2 -41.91 -5.70 -7.16
C ASP A 2 -40.79 -6.20 -6.22
N ALA A 3 -41.00 -6.11 -4.91
CA ALA A 3 -40.00 -6.47 -3.89
C ALA A 3 -39.59 -7.96 -3.97
N SER A 4 -40.46 -8.82 -4.51
CA SER A 4 -40.17 -10.23 -4.76
C SER A 4 -39.07 -10.44 -5.83
N LYS A 5 -39.03 -9.60 -6.87
CA LYS A 5 -38.00 -9.63 -7.92
C LYS A 5 -36.67 -9.09 -7.42
N GLN A 6 -36.68 -8.17 -6.45
CA GLN A 6 -35.46 -7.66 -5.84
C GLN A 6 -34.81 -8.70 -4.92
N PHE A 7 -35.62 -9.40 -4.11
CA PHE A 7 -35.16 -10.48 -3.25
C PHE A 7 -34.58 -11.68 -4.04
N GLN A 8 -35.26 -12.11 -5.12
CA GLN A 8 -34.73 -13.15 -6.01
C GLN A 8 -33.41 -12.74 -6.68
N ASN A 9 -33.23 -11.46 -7.03
CA ASN A 9 -31.97 -10.99 -7.60
C ASN A 9 -30.83 -10.97 -6.56
N GLU A 10 -31.13 -10.75 -5.29
CA GLU A 10 -30.13 -10.80 -4.20
C GLU A 10 -29.66 -12.24 -3.95
N GLU A 11 -30.57 -13.22 -3.92
CA GLU A 11 -30.22 -14.64 -3.77
C GLU A 11 -29.39 -15.17 -4.95
N VAL A 12 -29.74 -14.79 -6.18
CA VAL A 12 -28.98 -15.17 -7.38
C VAL A 12 -27.57 -14.55 -7.35
N ASN A 13 -27.45 -13.28 -6.98
CA ASN A 13 -26.12 -12.65 -6.86
C ASN A 13 -25.28 -13.29 -5.76
N ALA A 14 -25.88 -13.65 -4.62
CA ALA A 14 -25.21 -14.39 -3.55
C ALA A 14 -24.77 -15.78 -4.03
N GLN A 15 -25.61 -16.50 -4.78
CA GLN A 15 -25.27 -17.79 -5.35
C GLN A 15 -24.08 -17.69 -6.33
N VAL A 16 -24.08 -16.68 -7.21
CA VAL A 16 -22.95 -16.41 -8.12
C VAL A 16 -21.66 -16.16 -7.34
N GLN A 17 -21.75 -15.39 -6.24
CA GLN A 17 -20.59 -15.13 -5.39
C GLN A 17 -20.06 -16.41 -4.74
N VAL A 18 -20.93 -17.25 -4.18
CA VAL A 18 -20.55 -18.54 -3.61
C VAL A 18 -19.91 -19.43 -4.66
N TRP A 19 -20.48 -19.53 -5.86
CA TRP A 19 -19.95 -20.34 -6.94
C TRP A 19 -18.58 -19.85 -7.42
N LYS A 20 -18.38 -18.54 -7.49
CA LYS A 20 -17.08 -17.95 -7.84
C LYS A 20 -16.00 -18.38 -6.84
N HIS A 21 -16.30 -18.36 -5.54
CA HIS A 21 -15.34 -18.80 -4.51
C HIS A 21 -15.16 -20.32 -4.50
N MET A 22 -16.25 -21.09 -4.66
CA MET A 22 -16.21 -22.55 -4.72
C MET A 22 -15.33 -23.08 -5.86
N TYR A 23 -15.36 -22.42 -7.02
CA TYR A 23 -14.53 -22.77 -8.18
C TYR A 23 -13.26 -21.91 -8.32
N GLY A 24 -12.89 -21.12 -7.31
CA GLY A 24 -11.73 -20.23 -7.38
C GLY A 24 -10.41 -20.98 -7.65
N PHE A 25 -10.28 -22.21 -7.15
CA PHE A 25 -9.11 -23.06 -7.39
C PHE A 25 -8.86 -23.36 -8.88
N ALA A 26 -9.90 -23.28 -9.73
CA ALA A 26 -9.74 -23.51 -11.16
C ALA A 26 -8.79 -22.51 -11.79
N GLU A 27 -8.81 -21.24 -11.37
CA GLU A 27 -7.89 -20.20 -11.86
C GLU A 27 -6.43 -20.57 -11.56
N THR A 28 -6.15 -21.06 -10.35
CA THR A 28 -4.81 -21.51 -9.92
C THR A 28 -4.30 -22.68 -10.78
N ILE A 29 -5.14 -23.70 -10.98
CA ILE A 29 -4.77 -24.89 -11.77
C ILE A 29 -4.60 -24.54 -13.26
N MET A 30 -5.42 -23.65 -13.79
CA MET A 30 -5.31 -23.17 -15.17
C MET A 30 -4.01 -22.37 -15.39
N LEU A 31 -3.63 -21.54 -14.42
CA LEU A 31 -2.36 -20.80 -14.44
C LEU A 31 -1.16 -21.76 -14.42
N ARG A 32 -1.13 -22.73 -13.50
CA ARG A 32 -0.09 -23.77 -13.46
C ARG A 32 0.01 -24.54 -14.77
N SER A 33 -1.14 -24.95 -15.30
CA SER A 33 -1.22 -25.69 -16.57
C SER A 33 -0.69 -24.86 -17.74
N THR A 34 -0.92 -23.55 -17.74
CA THR A 34 -0.40 -22.63 -18.77
C THR A 34 1.14 -22.61 -18.77
N VAL A 35 1.74 -22.55 -17.58
CA VAL A 35 3.20 -22.56 -17.42
C VAL A 35 3.78 -23.91 -17.83
N ASN A 36 3.21 -25.02 -17.33
CA ASN A 36 3.66 -26.37 -17.67
C ASN A 36 3.58 -26.67 -19.17
N LEU A 37 2.58 -26.14 -19.85
CA LEU A 37 2.39 -26.31 -21.30
C LEU A 37 3.26 -25.37 -22.13
N GLY A 38 3.97 -24.41 -21.52
CA GLY A 38 4.82 -23.44 -22.24
C GLY A 38 4.05 -22.52 -23.18
N ILE A 39 2.76 -22.28 -22.92
CA ILE A 39 1.89 -21.52 -23.85
C ILE A 39 2.43 -20.11 -24.07
N SER A 40 2.85 -19.43 -23.00
CA SER A 40 3.42 -18.08 -23.10
C SER A 40 4.70 -18.06 -23.93
N ASP A 41 5.55 -19.09 -23.81
CA ASP A 41 6.79 -19.22 -24.57
C ASP A 41 6.53 -19.42 -26.06
N ILE A 42 5.56 -20.30 -26.39
CA ILE A 42 5.17 -20.55 -27.77
C ILE A 42 4.70 -19.27 -28.44
N ILE A 43 3.81 -18.51 -27.79
CA ILE A 43 3.28 -17.25 -28.35
C ILE A 43 4.36 -16.16 -28.37
N HIS A 44 5.25 -16.11 -27.38
CA HIS A 44 6.37 -15.17 -27.38
C HIS A 44 7.28 -15.38 -28.60
N ASN A 45 7.61 -16.62 -28.90
CA ASN A 45 8.56 -16.98 -29.97
C ASN A 45 7.93 -16.89 -31.37
N GLN A 46 6.64 -17.21 -31.51
CA GLN A 46 5.94 -17.27 -32.80
C GLN A 46 5.15 -16.00 -33.14
N GLY A 47 4.92 -15.12 -32.16
CA GLY A 47 3.94 -14.04 -32.28
C GLY A 47 2.51 -14.55 -32.12
N PRO A 48 1.48 -13.76 -32.49
CA PRO A 48 0.08 -14.17 -32.43
C PRO A 48 -0.19 -15.49 -33.16
N VAL A 49 -0.67 -16.52 -32.45
CA VAL A 49 -0.89 -17.87 -33.00
C VAL A 49 -2.37 -18.23 -33.07
N THR A 50 -2.78 -18.94 -34.11
CA THR A 50 -4.09 -19.59 -34.16
C THR A 50 -4.16 -20.79 -33.21
N LEU A 51 -5.37 -21.27 -32.92
CA LEU A 51 -5.56 -22.46 -32.09
C LEU A 51 -4.86 -23.71 -32.66
N SER A 52 -4.91 -23.89 -33.99
CA SER A 52 -4.26 -25.00 -34.68
C SER A 52 -2.74 -24.90 -34.62
N GLN A 53 -2.18 -23.69 -34.78
CA GLN A 53 -0.74 -23.46 -34.63
C GLN A 53 -0.27 -23.67 -33.19
N LEU A 54 -1.05 -23.25 -32.20
CA LEU A 54 -0.72 -23.53 -30.80
C LEU A 54 -0.69 -25.04 -30.55
N ALA A 55 -1.69 -25.76 -31.05
CA ALA A 55 -1.80 -27.21 -30.90
C ALA A 55 -0.59 -27.99 -31.43
N THR A 56 0.07 -27.54 -32.51
CA THR A 56 1.24 -28.23 -33.08
C THR A 56 2.52 -28.04 -32.26
N HIS A 57 2.58 -27.03 -31.40
CA HIS A 57 3.78 -26.71 -30.61
C HIS A 57 3.69 -27.15 -29.14
N LEU A 58 2.49 -27.54 -28.69
CA LEU A 58 2.28 -28.00 -27.32
C LEU A 58 2.98 -29.36 -27.08
N PRO A 59 3.60 -29.57 -25.91
CA PRO A 59 4.31 -30.81 -25.57
C PRO A 59 3.34 -31.94 -25.20
N LEU A 60 2.37 -32.24 -26.06
CA LEU A 60 1.32 -33.24 -25.83
C LEU A 60 1.28 -34.24 -26.98
N ASN A 61 1.18 -35.54 -26.66
CA ASN A 61 1.16 -36.63 -27.65
C ASN A 61 -0.08 -36.58 -28.58
N SER A 62 -1.21 -36.08 -28.07
CA SER A 62 -2.44 -35.92 -28.84
C SER A 62 -3.28 -34.80 -28.25
N ILE A 63 -3.90 -33.97 -29.09
CA ILE A 63 -4.67 -32.82 -28.64
C ILE A 63 -6.02 -32.71 -29.35
N SER A 64 -7.09 -32.54 -28.55
CA SER A 64 -8.40 -32.19 -29.08
C SER A 64 -8.49 -30.67 -29.21
N ILE A 65 -8.66 -30.19 -30.44
CA ILE A 65 -8.80 -28.76 -30.75
C ILE A 65 -9.97 -28.14 -29.98
N ASP A 66 -11.10 -28.83 -29.87
CA ASP A 66 -12.26 -28.34 -29.10
C ASP A 66 -11.96 -28.17 -27.61
N ARG A 67 -11.20 -29.10 -27.01
CA ARG A 67 -10.77 -28.99 -25.61
C ARG A 67 -9.76 -27.87 -25.41
N LEU A 68 -8.80 -27.73 -26.32
CA LEU A 68 -7.84 -26.62 -26.30
C LEU A 68 -8.56 -25.27 -26.45
N HIS A 69 -9.60 -25.19 -27.29
CA HIS A 69 -10.41 -23.98 -27.43
C HIS A 69 -11.06 -23.58 -26.11
N HIS A 70 -11.67 -24.52 -25.38
CA HIS A 70 -12.26 -24.25 -24.07
C HIS A 70 -11.22 -23.80 -23.04
N PHE A 71 -10.06 -24.45 -23.04
CA PHE A 71 -8.93 -24.09 -22.18
C PHE A 71 -8.46 -22.65 -22.45
N MET A 72 -8.16 -22.33 -23.72
CA MET A 72 -7.72 -20.99 -24.12
C MET A 72 -8.78 -19.92 -23.89
N ARG A 73 -10.07 -20.23 -24.10
CA ARG A 73 -11.16 -19.30 -23.79
C ARG A 73 -11.19 -18.94 -22.31
N TYR A 74 -10.93 -19.89 -21.42
CA TYR A 74 -10.85 -19.63 -19.98
C TYR A 74 -9.62 -18.75 -19.64
N LEU A 75 -8.46 -19.01 -20.25
CA LEU A 75 -7.28 -18.18 -20.04
C LEU A 75 -7.43 -16.74 -20.57
N VAL A 76 -8.20 -16.55 -21.64
CA VAL A 76 -8.58 -15.21 -22.11
C VAL A 76 -9.53 -14.53 -21.12
N HIS A 77 -10.48 -15.27 -20.53
CA HIS A 77 -11.35 -14.74 -19.48
C HIS A 77 -10.55 -14.31 -18.23
N MET A 78 -9.53 -15.08 -17.85
CA MET A 78 -8.56 -14.73 -16.80
C MET A 78 -7.67 -13.53 -17.16
N LYS A 79 -7.77 -13.00 -18.39
CA LYS A 79 -6.93 -11.92 -18.94
C LYS A 79 -5.44 -12.26 -19.03
N LEU A 80 -5.10 -13.56 -19.02
CA LEU A 80 -3.74 -14.01 -19.29
C LEU A 80 -3.42 -13.88 -20.77
N PHE A 81 -4.38 -14.11 -21.67
CA PHE A 81 -4.20 -13.93 -23.12
C PHE A 81 -5.29 -13.01 -23.68
N SER A 82 -5.03 -12.40 -24.82
CA SER A 82 -6.04 -11.68 -25.61
C SER A 82 -6.23 -12.35 -26.95
N THR A 83 -7.33 -12.02 -27.63
CA THR A 83 -7.60 -12.50 -28.98
C THR A 83 -7.58 -11.36 -29.98
N SER A 84 -7.00 -11.59 -31.15
CA SER A 84 -7.12 -10.75 -32.34
C SER A 84 -7.69 -11.57 -33.49
N THR A 85 -8.21 -10.90 -34.51
CA THR A 85 -8.63 -11.52 -35.77
C THR A 85 -7.80 -10.89 -36.88
N ASP A 86 -7.20 -11.72 -37.74
CA ASP A 86 -6.68 -11.22 -39.01
C ASP A 86 -7.84 -10.76 -39.90
N ASP A 87 -7.54 -9.78 -40.74
CA ASP A 87 -8.41 -9.08 -41.71
C ASP A 87 -9.67 -9.82 -42.20
N ASP A 88 -10.66 -9.05 -42.68
CA ASP A 88 -12.04 -9.41 -43.09
C ASP A 88 -12.24 -10.64 -44.01
N ILE A 89 -11.17 -11.32 -44.45
CA ILE A 89 -11.16 -12.45 -45.37
C ILE A 89 -11.14 -13.82 -44.65
N THR A 90 -10.32 -14.03 -43.61
CA THR A 90 -10.16 -15.37 -42.99
C THR A 90 -10.90 -15.54 -41.67
N LYS A 91 -11.11 -14.45 -40.90
CA LYS A 91 -11.78 -14.45 -39.58
C LYS A 91 -11.19 -15.43 -38.56
N GLU A 92 -9.95 -15.86 -38.72
CA GLU A 92 -9.31 -16.79 -37.77
C GLU A 92 -8.89 -16.04 -36.50
N ILE A 93 -9.26 -16.59 -35.34
CA ILE A 93 -8.87 -16.07 -34.03
C ILE A 93 -7.42 -16.42 -33.76
N LYS A 94 -6.62 -15.40 -33.45
CA LYS A 94 -5.25 -15.53 -32.95
C LYS A 94 -5.18 -15.17 -31.48
N TYR A 95 -4.35 -15.88 -30.73
CA TYR A 95 -4.10 -15.65 -29.31
C TYR A 95 -2.78 -14.89 -29.14
N GLU A 96 -2.80 -13.89 -28.25
CA GLU A 96 -1.71 -12.96 -28.03
C GLU A 96 -1.36 -12.83 -26.55
N LEU A 97 -0.10 -12.49 -26.26
CA LEU A 97 0.35 -12.21 -24.90
C LEU A 97 -0.22 -10.88 -24.39
N THR A 98 -0.77 -10.89 -23.18
CA THR A 98 -1.05 -9.68 -22.39
C THR A 98 0.18 -9.32 -21.55
N PRO A 99 0.21 -8.15 -20.89
CA PRO A 99 1.26 -7.85 -19.91
C PRO A 99 1.41 -8.92 -18.82
N ALA A 100 0.32 -9.60 -18.44
CA ALA A 100 0.35 -10.65 -17.41
C ALA A 100 1.02 -11.93 -17.92
N SER A 101 0.66 -12.46 -19.09
CA SER A 101 1.31 -13.67 -19.63
C SER A 101 2.75 -13.44 -20.09
N LYS A 102 3.16 -12.19 -20.38
CA LYS A 102 4.58 -11.85 -20.59
C LYS A 102 5.44 -12.14 -19.35
N LEU A 103 4.87 -12.04 -18.14
CA LEU A 103 5.54 -12.42 -16.91
C LEU A 103 5.64 -13.95 -16.75
N LEU A 104 5.07 -14.75 -17.64
CA LEU A 104 5.17 -16.22 -17.60
C LEU A 104 6.12 -16.78 -18.65
N VAL A 105 6.77 -15.93 -19.45
CA VAL A 105 7.73 -16.36 -20.47
C VAL A 105 9.04 -16.76 -19.79
N LYS A 106 9.52 -17.97 -20.06
CA LYS A 106 10.77 -18.52 -19.53
C LYS A 106 11.97 -17.74 -20.02
N GLY A 107 12.93 -17.47 -19.13
CA GLY A 107 14.16 -16.73 -19.45
C GLY A 107 13.97 -15.22 -19.68
N HIS A 108 12.73 -14.72 -19.63
CA HIS A 108 12.50 -13.28 -19.56
C HIS A 108 12.98 -12.76 -18.20
N LYS A 109 13.72 -11.64 -18.16
CA LYS A 109 14.36 -11.05 -16.95
C LYS A 109 13.44 -10.79 -15.75
N ARG A 110 12.13 -10.94 -15.91
CA ARG A 110 11.10 -10.72 -14.88
C ARG A 110 10.03 -11.82 -14.93
N SER A 111 10.43 -13.03 -15.28
CA SER A 111 9.52 -14.16 -15.30
C SER A 111 9.13 -14.52 -13.87
N LEU A 112 7.85 -14.79 -13.65
CA LEU A 112 7.25 -15.32 -12.42
C LEU A 112 6.81 -16.79 -12.61
N ALA A 113 7.09 -17.39 -13.77
CA ALA A 113 6.73 -18.77 -14.05
C ALA A 113 7.27 -19.76 -13.00
N PRO A 114 8.54 -19.69 -12.57
CA PRO A 114 9.04 -20.56 -11.49
C PRO A 114 8.29 -20.38 -10.17
N TYR A 115 7.98 -19.12 -9.81
CA TYR A 115 7.21 -18.81 -8.60
C TYR A 115 5.80 -19.40 -8.65
N VAL A 116 5.14 -19.34 -9.81
CA VAL A 116 3.85 -20.00 -10.04
C VAL A 116 3.96 -21.52 -9.83
N LEU A 117 5.03 -22.15 -10.33
CA LEU A 117 5.19 -23.60 -10.19
C LEU A 117 5.38 -24.02 -8.74
N LEU A 118 6.17 -23.29 -7.94
CA LEU A 118 6.31 -23.53 -6.49
C LEU A 118 4.97 -23.39 -5.77
N GLN A 119 4.32 -22.23 -5.92
CA GLN A 119 3.08 -21.89 -5.21
C GLN A 119 1.89 -22.79 -5.55
N THR A 120 1.96 -23.49 -6.68
CA THR A 120 0.94 -24.42 -7.13
C THR A 120 1.40 -25.87 -7.09
N HIS A 121 2.59 -26.14 -6.53
CA HIS A 121 3.10 -27.47 -6.28
C HIS A 121 2.14 -28.21 -5.33
N PRO A 122 1.84 -29.51 -5.51
CA PRO A 122 0.81 -30.18 -4.71
C PRO A 122 1.09 -30.16 -3.21
N GLU A 123 2.35 -30.28 -2.80
CA GLU A 123 2.72 -30.22 -1.38
C GLU A 123 2.57 -28.80 -0.81
N GLU A 124 3.08 -27.78 -1.52
CA GLU A 124 2.96 -26.39 -1.10
C GLU A 124 1.49 -25.94 -1.06
N TYR A 125 0.73 -26.28 -2.09
CA TYR A 125 -0.69 -25.94 -2.17
C TYR A 125 -1.53 -26.65 -1.09
N SER A 126 -1.04 -27.74 -0.51
CA SER A 126 -1.77 -28.48 0.53
C SER A 126 -1.82 -27.74 1.87
N ILE A 127 -0.99 -26.71 2.10
CA ILE A 127 -1.03 -25.89 3.31
C ILE A 127 -2.42 -25.27 3.53
N TRP A 128 -3.12 -24.94 2.44
CA TRP A 128 -4.45 -24.32 2.46
C TRP A 128 -5.54 -25.24 3.02
N GLY A 129 -5.32 -26.56 3.04
CA GLY A 129 -6.18 -27.52 3.72
C GLY A 129 -6.08 -27.46 5.25
N HIS A 130 -5.03 -26.80 5.78
CA HIS A 130 -4.68 -26.79 7.20
C HIS A 130 -5.19 -25.56 7.97
N VAL A 131 -5.99 -24.70 7.34
CA VAL A 131 -6.48 -23.46 7.94
C VAL A 131 -7.21 -23.69 9.26
N ILE A 132 -8.08 -24.69 9.33
CA ILE A 132 -8.84 -25.00 10.54
C ILE A 132 -7.89 -25.45 11.67
N ASP A 133 -6.90 -26.27 11.32
CA ASP A 133 -5.93 -26.81 12.27
C ASP A 133 -5.03 -25.72 12.84
N MET A 134 -4.59 -24.77 12.01
CA MET A 134 -3.84 -23.61 12.47
C MET A 134 -4.68 -22.71 13.41
N LEU A 135 -5.97 -22.52 13.12
CA LEU A 135 -6.89 -21.78 13.99
C LEU A 135 -7.18 -22.51 15.32
N ASP A 136 -7.06 -23.84 15.34
CA ASP A 136 -7.13 -24.68 16.55
C ASP A 136 -5.82 -24.67 17.36
N GLY A 137 -4.84 -23.85 16.96
CA GLY A 137 -3.56 -23.69 17.66
C GLY A 137 -2.59 -24.87 17.45
N LYS A 138 -2.81 -25.69 16.41
CA LYS A 138 -1.84 -26.73 16.03
C LYS A 138 -0.61 -26.10 15.37
N LYS A 139 0.44 -26.92 15.25
CA LYS A 139 1.67 -26.53 14.54
C LYS A 139 1.38 -26.20 13.06
N PRO A 140 2.24 -25.41 12.41
CA PRO A 140 2.10 -25.12 10.98
C PRO A 140 2.14 -26.39 10.12
N TYR A 141 1.72 -26.26 8.86
CA TYR A 141 1.42 -27.42 8.00
C TYR A 141 2.58 -28.40 7.88
N TRP A 142 3.79 -27.89 7.65
CA TRP A 142 4.98 -28.71 7.42
C TRP A 142 5.39 -29.46 8.70
N GLU A 143 5.45 -28.79 9.86
CA GLU A 143 5.82 -29.44 11.12
C GLU A 143 4.73 -30.42 11.60
N SER A 144 3.46 -30.15 11.31
CA SER A 144 2.37 -31.06 11.69
C SER A 144 2.30 -32.29 10.79
N THR A 145 2.61 -32.16 9.49
CA THR A 145 2.51 -33.24 8.51
C THR A 145 3.79 -34.08 8.44
N TYR A 146 4.95 -33.43 8.45
CA TYR A 146 6.25 -34.05 8.20
C TYR A 146 7.19 -34.00 9.41
N GLY A 147 6.84 -33.25 10.47
CA GLY A 147 7.67 -33.10 11.67
C GLY A 147 8.87 -32.16 11.49
N ILE A 148 9.00 -31.53 10.33
CA ILE A 148 10.10 -30.66 9.92
C ILE A 148 9.55 -29.45 9.15
N SER A 149 10.34 -28.39 9.02
CA SER A 149 10.01 -27.22 8.19
C SER A 149 10.17 -27.51 6.69
N VAL A 150 9.61 -26.62 5.85
CA VAL A 150 9.79 -26.69 4.38
C VAL A 150 11.27 -26.61 3.96
N TYR A 151 12.08 -25.85 4.71
CA TYR A 151 13.50 -25.66 4.42
C TYR A 151 14.33 -26.91 4.77
N GLU A 152 13.98 -27.63 5.83
CA GLU A 152 14.59 -28.92 6.17
C GLU A 152 14.13 -30.02 5.19
N LYS A 153 12.88 -29.95 4.74
CA LYS A 153 12.35 -30.87 3.72
C LYS A 153 13.09 -30.71 2.39
N SER A 154 13.43 -29.48 1.99
CA SER A 154 14.14 -29.23 0.73
C SER A 154 15.57 -29.78 0.76
N GLU A 155 16.25 -29.80 1.91
CA GLU A 155 17.57 -30.43 2.03
C GLU A 155 17.54 -31.93 1.65
N GLY A 156 16.47 -32.63 2.04
CA GLY A 156 16.28 -34.05 1.76
C GLY A 156 15.60 -34.38 0.42
N ASP A 157 15.20 -33.38 -0.36
CA ASP A 157 14.37 -33.56 -1.56
C ASP A 157 14.86 -32.67 -2.72
N PRO A 158 15.65 -33.24 -3.67
CA PRO A 158 16.24 -32.47 -4.76
C PRO A 158 15.22 -31.75 -5.65
N GLU A 159 14.03 -32.32 -5.85
CA GLU A 159 12.98 -31.73 -6.68
C GLU A 159 12.39 -30.48 -6.00
N ILE A 160 12.08 -30.59 -4.70
CA ILE A 160 11.59 -29.45 -3.90
C ILE A 160 12.67 -28.38 -3.75
N ASN A 161 13.93 -28.77 -3.60
CA ASN A 161 15.04 -27.82 -3.56
C ASN A 161 15.19 -27.03 -4.87
N GLU A 162 15.15 -27.72 -6.01
CA GLU A 162 15.26 -27.09 -7.33
C GLU A 162 14.13 -26.08 -7.58
N ILE A 163 12.87 -26.49 -7.36
CA ILE A 163 11.71 -25.62 -7.61
C ILE A 163 11.69 -24.41 -6.67
N LEU A 164 12.12 -24.58 -5.40
CA LEU A 164 12.21 -23.49 -4.43
C LEU A 164 13.31 -22.50 -4.82
N ASN A 165 14.50 -22.99 -5.20
CA ASN A 165 15.62 -22.14 -5.61
C ASN A 165 15.30 -21.34 -6.89
N ASP A 166 14.68 -21.99 -7.88
CA ASP A 166 14.25 -21.34 -9.11
C ASP A 166 13.20 -20.25 -8.83
N ALA A 167 12.23 -20.53 -7.97
CA ALA A 167 11.21 -19.57 -7.55
C ALA A 167 11.81 -18.36 -6.81
N MET A 168 12.72 -18.59 -5.86
CA MET A 168 13.37 -17.51 -5.11
C MET A 168 14.28 -16.65 -6.01
N THR A 169 14.98 -17.27 -6.95
CA THR A 169 15.79 -16.57 -7.96
C THR A 169 14.91 -15.70 -8.85
N SER A 170 13.84 -16.27 -9.41
CA SER A 170 12.84 -15.58 -10.24
C SER A 170 12.20 -14.39 -9.53
N HIS A 171 11.82 -14.56 -8.26
CA HIS A 171 11.28 -13.48 -7.44
C HIS A 171 12.31 -12.37 -7.17
N GLY A 172 13.57 -12.75 -6.88
CA GLY A 172 14.68 -11.81 -6.73
C GLY A 172 14.91 -10.96 -7.99
N GLU A 173 14.96 -11.57 -9.17
CA GLU A 173 15.11 -10.87 -10.46
C GLU A 173 13.99 -9.85 -10.70
N PHE A 174 12.75 -10.22 -10.35
CA PHE A 174 11.59 -9.35 -10.48
C PHE A 174 11.72 -8.10 -9.60
N MET A 175 12.27 -8.23 -8.39
CA MET A 175 12.41 -7.15 -7.40
C MET A 175 13.56 -6.18 -7.68
N VAL A 176 14.66 -6.67 -8.26
CA VAL A 176 15.94 -5.93 -8.42
C VAL A 176 15.76 -4.47 -8.88
N PRO A 177 14.98 -4.15 -9.94
CA PRO A 177 14.90 -2.79 -10.45
C PRO A 177 14.37 -1.78 -9.43
N ALA A 178 13.36 -2.18 -8.65
CA ALA A 178 12.80 -1.30 -7.63
C ALA A 178 13.68 -1.24 -6.39
N LEU A 179 14.23 -2.39 -5.97
CA LEU A 179 15.13 -2.46 -4.82
C LEU A 179 16.37 -1.57 -5.00
N VAL A 180 17.10 -1.74 -6.11
CA VAL A 180 18.30 -0.95 -6.41
C VAL A 180 17.96 0.54 -6.56
N SER A 181 16.89 0.86 -7.28
CA SER A 181 16.43 2.26 -7.43
C SER A 181 16.09 2.90 -6.09
N GLY A 182 15.45 2.17 -5.18
CA GLY A 182 15.14 2.65 -3.84
C GLY A 182 16.37 2.84 -2.97
N MET A 183 17.30 1.88 -3.01
CA MET A 183 18.59 1.99 -2.32
C MET A 183 19.36 3.24 -2.77
N MET A 184 19.34 3.57 -4.07
CA MET A 184 19.93 4.79 -4.62
C MET A 184 19.20 6.04 -4.13
N LYS A 185 17.87 6.09 -4.28
CA LYS A 185 17.04 7.25 -3.94
C LYS A 185 17.15 7.64 -2.47
N GLU A 186 17.29 6.65 -1.60
CA GLU A 186 17.35 6.84 -0.15
C GLU A 186 18.78 6.88 0.41
N ASN A 187 19.81 6.85 -0.44
CA ASN A 187 21.23 6.78 -0.07
C ASN A 187 21.53 5.68 0.96
N VAL A 188 20.92 4.51 0.79
CA VAL A 188 20.96 3.43 1.80
C VAL A 188 22.37 2.90 2.02
N LEU A 189 23.17 2.83 0.96
CA LEU A 189 24.53 2.28 1.01
C LEU A 189 25.61 3.35 1.20
N GLU A 190 25.24 4.59 1.52
CA GLU A 190 26.22 5.62 1.87
C GLU A 190 27.04 5.19 3.09
N GLY A 191 28.37 5.18 2.95
CA GLY A 191 29.34 4.80 3.98
C GLY A 191 29.47 3.29 4.22
N ILE A 192 28.83 2.45 3.39
CA ILE A 192 28.91 0.99 3.49
C ILE A 192 30.00 0.48 2.54
N GLY A 193 30.98 -0.26 3.07
CA GLY A 193 32.05 -0.88 2.26
C GLY A 193 31.77 -2.34 1.91
N SER A 194 30.92 -3.01 2.67
CA SER A 194 30.57 -4.42 2.48
C SER A 194 29.13 -4.71 2.89
N ILE A 195 28.48 -5.62 2.16
CA ILE A 195 27.12 -6.09 2.45
C ILE A 195 27.03 -7.62 2.32
N VAL A 196 26.33 -8.25 3.25
CA VAL A 196 25.96 -9.67 3.17
C VAL A 196 24.46 -9.82 2.91
N ASP A 197 24.10 -10.52 1.84
CA ASP A 197 22.74 -10.90 1.48
C ASP A 197 22.42 -12.25 2.12
N VAL A 198 21.66 -12.23 3.22
CA VAL A 198 21.32 -13.42 4.03
C VAL A 198 20.04 -14.04 3.50
N GLY A 199 20.07 -15.34 3.18
CA GLY A 199 19.03 -15.99 2.37
C GLY A 199 19.07 -15.54 0.91
N GLY A 200 20.26 -15.17 0.42
CA GLY A 200 20.44 -14.57 -0.91
C GLY A 200 20.33 -15.55 -2.08
N ASN A 201 20.22 -16.85 -1.81
CA ASN A 201 20.08 -17.92 -2.82
C ASN A 201 21.17 -17.84 -3.90
N SER A 202 20.79 -17.74 -5.18
CA SER A 202 21.68 -17.60 -6.34
C SER A 202 22.49 -16.30 -6.37
N GLY A 203 22.22 -15.36 -5.46
CA GLY A 203 22.94 -14.10 -5.37
C GLY A 203 22.53 -13.07 -6.41
N VAL A 204 21.42 -13.26 -7.14
CA VAL A 204 20.91 -12.29 -8.14
C VAL A 204 20.78 -10.89 -7.57
N VAL A 205 20.29 -10.76 -6.33
CA VAL A 205 20.12 -9.46 -5.68
C VAL A 205 21.48 -8.86 -5.28
N ALA A 206 22.32 -9.63 -4.61
CA ALA A 206 23.69 -9.23 -4.27
C ALA A 206 24.51 -8.79 -5.50
N LYS A 207 24.38 -9.50 -6.64
CA LYS A 207 25.02 -9.15 -7.91
C LYS A 207 24.52 -7.81 -8.43
N ALA A 208 23.21 -7.61 -8.47
CA ALA A 208 22.64 -6.35 -8.94
C ALA A 208 23.08 -5.17 -8.07
N ILE A 209 23.21 -5.38 -6.75
CA ILE A 209 23.78 -4.38 -5.83
C ILE A 209 25.25 -4.12 -6.15
N ALA A 210 26.07 -5.16 -6.37
CA ALA A 210 27.49 -5.01 -6.71
C ALA A 210 27.69 -4.24 -8.03
N GLU A 211 26.86 -4.51 -9.04
CA GLU A 211 26.87 -3.81 -10.33
C GLU A 211 26.46 -2.33 -10.19
N ALA A 212 25.45 -2.06 -9.36
CA ALA A 212 24.91 -0.73 -9.14
C ALA A 212 25.76 0.13 -8.20
N PHE A 213 26.50 -0.50 -7.28
CA PHE A 213 27.33 0.15 -6.27
C PHE A 213 28.73 -0.50 -6.24
N PRO A 214 29.61 -0.21 -7.22
CA PRO A 214 30.90 -0.90 -7.38
C PRO A 214 31.89 -0.72 -6.22
N HIS A 215 31.62 0.20 -5.29
CA HIS A 215 32.41 0.44 -4.08
C HIS A 215 32.04 -0.50 -2.92
N VAL A 216 30.92 -1.21 -3.03
CA VAL A 216 30.42 -2.11 -1.98
C VAL A 216 30.80 -3.55 -2.35
N LYS A 217 31.52 -4.23 -1.46
CA LYS A 217 31.79 -5.67 -1.60
C LYS A 217 30.53 -6.47 -1.19
N CYS A 218 29.99 -7.27 -2.10
CA CYS A 218 28.81 -8.09 -1.82
C CYS A 218 29.18 -9.56 -1.58
N SER A 219 28.56 -10.17 -0.58
CA SER A 219 28.60 -11.61 -0.33
C SER A 219 27.19 -12.17 -0.14
N VAL A 220 27.00 -13.45 -0.39
CA VAL A 220 25.75 -14.19 -0.22
C VAL A 220 25.94 -15.22 0.88
N MET A 221 25.01 -15.26 1.83
CA MET A 221 24.94 -16.30 2.85
C MET A 221 23.64 -17.08 2.71
N ASP A 222 23.73 -18.40 2.70
CA ASP A 222 22.56 -19.29 2.68
C ASP A 222 22.90 -20.66 3.27
N LEU A 223 21.91 -21.54 3.40
CA LEU A 223 22.10 -22.92 3.87
C LEU A 223 23.04 -23.69 2.93
N ASN A 224 23.73 -24.71 3.47
CA ASN A 224 24.77 -25.42 2.73
C ASN A 224 24.26 -26.04 1.42
N HIS A 225 23.12 -26.73 1.45
CA HIS A 225 22.54 -27.35 0.26
C HIS A 225 22.07 -26.33 -0.79
N VAL A 226 21.67 -25.13 -0.37
CA VAL A 226 21.36 -24.02 -1.28
C VAL A 226 22.63 -23.51 -1.96
N ILE A 227 23.68 -23.21 -1.20
CA ILE A 227 24.96 -22.72 -1.74
C ILE A 227 25.64 -23.74 -2.66
N GLU A 228 25.45 -25.04 -2.41
CA GLU A 228 25.96 -26.11 -3.27
C GLU A 228 25.18 -26.26 -4.58
N SER A 229 23.88 -25.93 -4.58
CA SER A 229 23.00 -26.14 -5.74
C SER A 229 22.92 -24.95 -6.70
N VAL A 230 23.30 -23.74 -6.27
CA VAL A 230 23.26 -22.54 -7.11
C VAL A 230 24.53 -22.32 -7.92
N ILE A 231 24.37 -21.69 -9.10
CA ILE A 231 25.51 -21.25 -9.93
C ILE A 231 26.12 -20.00 -9.30
N LYS A 232 27.37 -20.11 -8.84
CA LYS A 232 28.08 -19.03 -8.15
C LYS A 232 28.62 -18.01 -9.15
N ASP A 233 28.26 -16.74 -8.95
CA ASP A 233 28.82 -15.63 -9.72
C ASP A 233 30.22 -15.26 -9.20
N PRO A 234 31.25 -15.15 -10.06
CA PRO A 234 32.61 -14.84 -9.64
C PRO A 234 32.78 -13.45 -9.01
N MET A 235 31.80 -12.54 -9.14
CA MET A 235 31.81 -11.23 -8.48
C MET A 235 31.44 -11.29 -7.00
N LEU A 236 30.91 -12.43 -6.51
CA LEU A 236 30.35 -12.57 -5.19
C LEU A 236 31.08 -13.65 -4.37
N ASP A 237 31.24 -13.39 -3.07
CA ASP A 237 31.65 -14.41 -2.13
C ASP A 237 30.40 -15.17 -1.63
N PHE A 238 30.40 -16.50 -1.71
CA PHE A 238 29.31 -17.35 -1.20
C PHE A 238 29.72 -18.05 0.09
N VAL A 239 28.90 -17.93 1.12
CA VAL A 239 29.15 -18.47 2.46
C VAL A 239 28.00 -19.39 2.87
N ALA A 240 28.29 -20.67 3.07
CA ALA A 240 27.33 -21.60 3.64
C ALA A 240 27.23 -21.37 5.17
N GLY A 241 26.02 -21.31 5.70
CA GLY A 241 25.80 -21.19 7.13
C GLY A 241 24.34 -21.08 7.53
N ASP A 242 24.12 -21.01 8.85
CA ASP A 242 22.81 -20.84 9.45
C ASP A 242 22.73 -19.49 10.16
N MET A 243 21.77 -18.66 9.73
CA MET A 243 21.56 -17.30 10.24
C MET A 243 21.09 -17.25 11.69
N PHE A 244 20.54 -18.34 12.24
CA PHE A 244 20.26 -18.46 13.67
C PHE A 244 21.53 -18.62 14.50
N THR A 245 22.60 -19.12 13.89
CA THR A 245 23.87 -19.40 14.55
C THR A 245 24.85 -18.22 14.39
N SER A 246 25.12 -17.78 13.16
CA SER A 246 26.06 -16.69 12.89
C SER A 246 25.85 -16.08 11.51
N VAL A 247 26.03 -14.76 11.38
CA VAL A 247 26.04 -14.04 10.10
C VAL A 247 27.46 -13.55 9.80
N PRO A 248 27.98 -13.66 8.55
CA PRO A 248 29.30 -13.16 8.18
C PRO A 248 29.46 -11.65 8.45
N ASN A 249 30.64 -11.25 8.91
CA ASN A 249 30.92 -9.86 9.21
C ASN A 249 30.81 -8.98 7.96
N ALA A 250 30.01 -7.92 8.04
CA ALA A 250 29.82 -6.92 6.98
C ALA A 250 29.35 -5.58 7.56
N ASP A 251 29.58 -4.48 6.84
CA ASP A 251 29.09 -3.15 7.25
C ASP A 251 27.56 -3.05 7.18
N ALA A 252 26.93 -3.86 6.31
CA ALA A 252 25.50 -4.01 6.22
C ALA A 252 25.04 -5.47 6.05
N VAL A 253 23.85 -5.78 6.58
CA VAL A 253 23.16 -7.06 6.40
C VAL A 253 21.85 -6.81 5.67
N LEU A 254 21.62 -7.52 4.56
CA LEU A 254 20.35 -7.52 3.82
C LEU A 254 19.53 -8.76 4.18
N LEU A 255 18.28 -8.54 4.56
CA LEU A 255 17.28 -9.58 4.81
C LEU A 255 16.07 -9.27 3.91
N LYS A 256 15.94 -10.00 2.81
CA LYS A 256 14.92 -9.79 1.78
C LYS A 256 13.93 -10.95 1.81
N SER A 257 12.67 -10.68 2.14
CA SER A 257 11.63 -11.71 2.28
C SER A 257 12.12 -12.85 3.17
N THR A 258 12.71 -12.49 4.31
CA THR A 258 13.37 -13.44 5.21
C THR A 258 12.59 -13.55 6.50
N LEU A 259 12.31 -12.40 7.14
CA LEU A 259 11.72 -12.34 8.47
C LEU A 259 10.22 -12.64 8.44
N HIS A 260 9.55 -12.48 7.30
CA HIS A 260 8.15 -12.90 7.16
C HIS A 260 7.94 -14.42 7.26
N ASN A 261 9.00 -15.25 7.12
CA ASN A 261 8.92 -16.71 7.25
C ASN A 261 8.93 -17.21 8.70
N TYR A 262 9.08 -16.30 9.68
CA TYR A 262 9.29 -16.67 11.08
C TYR A 262 8.41 -15.85 12.01
N GLU A 263 8.09 -16.45 13.16
CA GLU A 263 7.49 -15.77 14.30
C GLU A 263 8.44 -14.75 14.95
N ASP A 264 7.88 -13.84 15.75
CA ASP A 264 8.62 -12.70 16.28
C ASP A 264 9.85 -13.09 17.13
N ASP A 265 9.77 -14.17 17.90
CA ASP A 265 10.89 -14.62 18.75
C ASP A 265 12.09 -15.08 17.92
N ASP A 266 11.84 -15.74 16.79
CA ASP A 266 12.87 -16.21 15.88
C ASP A 266 13.45 -15.05 15.07
N CYS A 267 12.61 -14.12 14.63
CA CYS A 267 13.05 -12.88 14.03
C CYS A 267 14.00 -12.08 14.94
N VAL A 268 13.73 -12.01 16.25
CA VAL A 268 14.63 -11.34 17.22
C VAL A 268 15.99 -12.03 17.28
N LYS A 269 16.05 -13.37 17.22
CA LYS A 269 17.32 -14.12 17.20
C LYS A 269 18.12 -13.82 15.94
N ILE A 270 17.46 -13.88 14.77
CA ILE A 270 18.09 -13.57 13.46
C ILE A 270 18.64 -12.14 13.47
N LEU A 271 17.82 -11.18 13.91
CA LEU A 271 18.22 -9.77 14.00
C LEU A 271 19.37 -9.54 14.99
N SER A 272 19.43 -10.31 16.08
CA SER A 272 20.57 -10.30 17.00
C SER A 272 21.85 -10.77 16.32
N LYS A 273 21.79 -11.85 15.52
CA LYS A 273 22.94 -12.34 14.76
C LYS A 273 23.38 -11.38 13.67
N ALA A 274 22.44 -10.75 12.97
CA ALA A 274 22.74 -9.67 12.04
C ALA A 274 23.44 -8.50 12.77
N LYS A 275 23.03 -8.18 14.00
CA LYS A 275 23.65 -7.14 14.82
C LYS A 275 25.08 -7.48 15.25
N GLU A 276 25.32 -8.73 15.64
CA GLU A 276 26.65 -9.23 16.01
C GLU A 276 27.65 -9.19 14.84
N ALA A 277 27.18 -9.32 13.60
CA ALA A 277 28.01 -9.30 12.39
C ALA A 277 28.51 -7.89 11.99
N MET A 278 27.99 -6.83 12.59
CA MET A 278 28.34 -5.46 12.21
C MET A 278 29.53 -4.91 13.02
N PRO A 279 30.32 -3.99 12.43
CA PRO A 279 31.41 -3.31 13.15
C PRO A 279 30.91 -2.51 14.36
N SER A 280 31.75 -2.43 15.41
CA SER A 280 31.49 -1.59 16.59
C SER A 280 31.45 -0.09 16.28
N THR A 281 31.93 0.32 15.10
CA THR A 281 31.85 1.68 14.56
C THR A 281 30.49 2.01 13.96
N GLY A 282 29.55 1.06 13.95
CA GLY A 282 28.19 1.20 13.42
C GLY A 282 28.01 0.49 12.07
N GLY A 283 26.76 0.17 11.74
CA GLY A 283 26.38 -0.56 10.53
C GLY A 283 24.88 -0.43 10.23
N LYS A 284 24.40 -1.10 9.17
CA LYS A 284 22.98 -1.07 8.76
C LYS A 284 22.40 -2.48 8.59
N VAL A 285 21.20 -2.71 9.10
CA VAL A 285 20.36 -3.85 8.67
C VAL A 285 19.32 -3.32 7.70
N ILE A 286 19.24 -3.92 6.52
CA ILE A 286 18.35 -3.53 5.45
C ILE A 286 17.29 -4.62 5.32
N LEU A 287 16.03 -4.31 5.60
CA LEU A 287 14.92 -5.24 5.44
C LEU A 287 14.10 -4.86 4.21
N VAL A 288 13.73 -5.87 3.42
CA VAL A 288 12.84 -5.73 2.27
C VAL A 288 11.67 -6.67 2.48
N GLU A 289 10.57 -6.14 2.99
CA GLU A 289 9.44 -6.93 3.51
C GLU A 289 8.10 -6.30 3.11
N ILE A 290 7.04 -7.10 3.04
CA ILE A 290 5.68 -6.58 2.82
C ILE A 290 5.21 -5.93 4.13
N VAL A 291 4.44 -4.84 3.99
CA VAL A 291 3.80 -4.19 5.14
C VAL A 291 2.32 -4.02 4.90
N VAL A 292 1.54 -4.65 5.77
CA VAL A 292 0.12 -4.92 5.54
C VAL A 292 -0.75 -3.64 5.53
N ASP A 293 -0.36 -2.60 6.27
CA ASP A 293 -1.21 -1.43 6.56
C ASP A 293 -0.84 -0.12 5.85
N ILE A 294 0.20 -0.12 5.01
CA ILE A 294 0.80 1.13 4.49
C ILE A 294 0.11 1.70 3.25
N GLU A 295 -0.53 0.89 2.41
CA GLU A 295 -1.09 1.38 1.15
C GLU A 295 -2.58 1.08 1.01
N ASN A 296 -3.36 2.13 0.76
CA ASN A 296 -4.78 2.04 0.41
C ASN A 296 -4.91 1.79 -1.10
N LEU A 297 -4.41 0.64 -1.57
CA LEU A 297 -4.52 0.18 -2.96
C LEU A 297 -5.54 -0.96 -3.04
N PRO A 298 -6.83 -0.67 -3.31
CA PRO A 298 -7.89 -1.69 -3.36
C PRO A 298 -7.60 -2.86 -4.31
N GLN A 299 -6.78 -2.62 -5.35
CA GLN A 299 -6.42 -3.61 -6.34
C GLN A 299 -5.51 -4.73 -5.82
N PHE A 300 -4.77 -4.51 -4.72
CA PHE A 300 -3.80 -5.48 -4.18
C PHE A 300 -4.24 -6.10 -2.85
N THR A 301 -5.36 -5.62 -2.26
CA THR A 301 -5.84 -6.10 -0.96
C THR A 301 -6.03 -7.61 -0.92
N SER A 302 -6.60 -8.22 -1.97
CA SER A 302 -6.81 -9.67 -1.99
C SER A 302 -5.49 -10.45 -1.97
N ALA A 303 -4.49 -10.02 -2.74
CA ALA A 303 -3.20 -10.72 -2.81
C ALA A 303 -2.42 -10.63 -1.49
N ARG A 304 -2.46 -9.47 -0.82
CA ARG A 304 -1.81 -9.29 0.49
C ARG A 304 -2.43 -10.14 1.58
N LEU A 305 -3.76 -10.18 1.64
CA LEU A 305 -4.46 -11.01 2.62
C LEU A 305 -4.22 -12.50 2.35
N SER A 306 -4.07 -12.90 1.09
CA SER A 306 -3.65 -14.26 0.74
C SER A 306 -2.25 -14.56 1.27
N MET A 307 -1.26 -13.69 1.05
CA MET A 307 0.10 -13.87 1.57
C MET A 307 0.14 -13.88 3.10
N GLU A 308 -0.65 -13.04 3.77
CA GLU A 308 -0.74 -13.03 5.24
C GLU A 308 -1.23 -14.38 5.79
N VAL A 309 -2.26 -14.97 5.16
CA VAL A 309 -2.76 -16.31 5.54
C VAL A 309 -1.77 -17.40 5.16
N GLU A 310 -1.13 -17.30 4.00
CA GLU A 310 -0.09 -18.24 3.56
C GLU A 310 1.06 -18.30 4.58
N MET A 311 1.62 -17.15 4.97
CA MET A 311 2.69 -17.09 5.95
C MET A 311 2.24 -17.69 7.28
N MET A 312 1.03 -17.39 7.77
CA MET A 312 0.49 -18.01 8.98
C MET A 312 0.47 -19.55 8.90
N LEU A 313 0.08 -20.12 7.76
CA LEU A 313 0.04 -21.58 7.56
C LEU A 313 1.43 -22.23 7.51
N MET A 314 2.45 -21.45 7.14
CA MET A 314 3.85 -21.86 7.10
C MET A 314 4.63 -21.55 8.39
N GLY A 315 3.99 -20.96 9.41
CA GLY A 315 4.65 -20.60 10.67
C GLY A 315 5.38 -19.25 10.64
N GLY A 316 5.06 -18.42 9.65
CA GLY A 316 5.53 -17.06 9.47
C GLY A 316 4.43 -16.02 9.67
N LYS A 317 4.78 -14.76 9.45
CA LYS A 317 3.90 -13.61 9.68
C LYS A 317 4.23 -12.41 8.79
N GLU A 318 3.25 -11.97 8.01
CA GLU A 318 3.26 -10.63 7.44
C GLU A 318 2.87 -9.60 8.51
N ARG A 319 3.62 -8.49 8.57
CA ARG A 319 3.55 -7.55 9.70
C ARG A 319 3.07 -6.17 9.26
N THR A 320 2.30 -5.53 10.14
CA THR A 320 1.98 -4.09 10.04
C THR A 320 3.21 -3.24 10.38
N GLU A 321 3.17 -1.95 10.02
CA GLU A 321 4.24 -1.02 10.40
C GLU A 321 4.46 -1.00 11.92
N LYS A 322 3.38 -1.14 12.70
CA LYS A 322 3.44 -1.21 14.16
C LYS A 322 4.17 -2.45 14.66
N GLU A 323 3.87 -3.61 14.09
CA GLU A 323 4.51 -4.88 14.50
C GLU A 323 5.98 -4.90 14.12
N TRP A 324 6.35 -4.34 12.95
CA TRP A 324 7.75 -4.13 12.60
C TRP A 324 8.49 -3.24 13.62
N LYS A 325 7.86 -2.15 14.07
CA LYS A 325 8.44 -1.26 15.09
C LYS A 325 8.68 -1.98 16.42
N ASP A 326 7.71 -2.76 16.87
CA ASP A 326 7.82 -3.54 18.11
C ASP A 326 8.94 -4.58 18.02
N LEU A 327 8.94 -5.37 16.93
CA LEU A 327 9.95 -6.38 16.67
C LEU A 327 11.37 -5.82 16.66
N LEU A 328 11.59 -4.70 15.94
CA LEU A 328 12.89 -4.03 15.87
C LEU A 328 13.31 -3.46 17.24
N GLY A 329 12.35 -2.94 18.02
CA GLY A 329 12.59 -2.50 19.40
C GLY A 329 13.03 -3.64 20.30
N ARG A 330 12.35 -4.80 20.22
CA ARG A 330 12.70 -6.02 20.96
C ARG A 330 14.08 -6.56 20.59
N ALA A 331 14.48 -6.43 19.33
CA ALA A 331 15.83 -6.77 18.87
C ALA A 331 16.89 -5.70 19.19
N GLY A 332 16.53 -4.63 19.91
CA GLY A 332 17.46 -3.63 20.42
C GLY A 332 17.97 -2.65 19.36
N PHE A 333 17.15 -2.32 18.36
CA PHE A 333 17.44 -1.26 17.39
C PHE A 333 16.76 0.05 17.80
N ALA A 334 17.56 1.09 18.02
CA ALA A 334 17.08 2.38 18.51
C ALA A 334 16.55 3.31 17.39
N TYR A 335 17.03 3.14 16.15
CA TYR A 335 16.62 3.94 15.00
C TYR A 335 16.34 3.06 13.79
N HIS A 336 15.17 3.25 13.19
CA HIS A 336 14.78 2.65 11.92
C HIS A 336 14.12 3.71 11.05
N LYS A 337 14.44 3.68 9.76
CA LYS A 337 13.83 4.51 8.73
C LYS A 337 13.07 3.60 7.77
N LEU A 338 11.79 3.88 7.61
CA LEU A 338 10.92 3.19 6.66
C LEU A 338 10.78 4.05 5.41
N SER A 339 11.18 3.52 4.25
CA SER A 339 10.89 4.13 2.95
C SER A 339 9.76 3.36 2.25
N LYS A 340 8.72 4.11 1.87
CA LYS A 340 7.43 3.60 1.38
C LYS A 340 7.29 3.69 -0.15
N ASN A 341 8.35 3.98 -0.90
CA ASN A 341 8.28 4.22 -2.35
C ASN A 341 9.42 3.52 -3.11
N LEU A 342 9.41 2.19 -3.14
CA LEU A 342 10.08 1.43 -4.20
C LEU A 342 9.14 1.44 -5.41
N ASP A 343 9.36 2.37 -6.35
CA ASP A 343 8.43 2.79 -7.42
C ASP A 343 7.92 1.70 -8.40
N VAL A 344 8.14 0.39 -8.15
CA VAL A 344 7.60 -0.70 -8.98
C VAL A 344 7.25 -1.97 -8.20
N VAL A 345 7.57 -2.11 -6.90
CA VAL A 345 7.36 -3.41 -6.23
C VAL A 345 6.88 -3.26 -4.79
N TRP A 346 5.69 -3.84 -4.55
CA TRP A 346 4.99 -4.42 -3.38
C TRP A 346 5.67 -4.52 -1.99
N PHE A 347 6.96 -4.19 -1.84
CA PHE A 347 7.76 -4.28 -0.63
C PHE A 347 8.08 -2.89 -0.07
N SER A 348 8.19 -2.81 1.25
CA SER A 348 8.76 -1.65 1.94
C SER A 348 10.24 -1.87 2.24
N LEU A 349 11.03 -0.80 2.12
CA LEU A 349 12.44 -0.82 2.47
C LEU A 349 12.61 -0.26 3.89
N TYR A 350 13.01 -1.09 4.84
CA TYR A 350 13.44 -0.64 6.15
C TYR A 350 14.97 -0.55 6.17
N VAL A 351 15.47 0.62 6.57
CA VAL A 351 16.89 0.81 6.87
C VAL A 351 17.00 1.02 8.36
N VAL A 352 17.60 0.05 9.03
CA VAL A 352 17.78 0.05 10.48
C VAL A 352 19.23 0.38 10.79
N HIS A 353 19.46 1.42 11.57
CA HIS A 353 20.82 1.86 11.90
C HIS A 353 21.26 1.30 13.24
N VAL A 354 22.49 0.78 13.29
CA VAL A 354 23.16 0.41 14.53
C VAL A 354 24.16 1.50 14.91
N PRO A 355 24.00 2.17 16.06
CA PRO A 355 24.84 3.29 16.45
C PRO A 355 26.29 2.86 16.74
N SER A 356 27.24 3.75 16.44
CA SER A 356 28.67 3.58 16.72
C SER A 356 28.97 3.63 18.23
N SER A 357 29.90 2.80 18.70
CA SER A 357 30.44 2.80 20.08
C SER A 357 31.03 4.15 20.54
N ASN A 358 31.39 5.05 19.61
CA ASN A 358 31.90 6.39 19.91
C ASN A 358 30.83 7.41 20.37
N PHE A 359 29.54 7.03 20.39
CA PHE A 359 28.50 7.80 21.09
C PHE A 359 28.44 7.50 22.59
N ILE A 360 29.16 6.47 23.07
CA ILE A 360 29.18 6.02 24.47
C ILE A 360 30.32 6.70 25.27
N THR A 361 31.28 7.33 24.60
CA THR A 361 32.52 7.83 25.22
C THR A 361 32.45 9.23 25.83
N ASN A 362 31.27 9.85 25.95
CA ASN A 362 31.09 11.07 26.78
C ASN A 362 30.46 10.82 28.16
N HIS A 363 30.33 9.56 28.59
CA HIS A 363 29.85 9.24 29.95
C HIS A 363 30.72 8.27 30.76
N GLN A 364 31.89 7.86 30.27
CA GLN A 364 32.81 6.98 31.03
C GLN A 364 33.96 7.77 31.69
N THR A 365 33.60 8.55 32.70
CA THR A 365 34.52 8.95 33.78
C THR A 365 33.82 8.77 35.11
N MET A 366 33.55 7.53 35.53
CA MET A 366 33.26 7.17 36.94
C MET A 366 33.07 5.66 37.22
N GLU A 367 33.74 4.74 36.51
CA GLU A 367 33.68 3.32 36.89
C GLU A 367 35.07 2.65 36.88
N THR A 368 35.85 2.86 37.95
CA THR A 368 37.03 2.04 38.27
C THR A 368 37.22 1.76 39.77
N HIS A 369 36.20 1.98 40.62
CA HIS A 369 36.30 1.66 42.05
C HIS A 369 35.22 0.71 42.62
N PHE A 370 34.36 0.12 41.79
CA PHE A 370 33.22 -0.66 42.30
C PHE A 370 33.36 -2.19 42.23
N THR A 371 34.52 -2.72 41.84
CA THR A 371 34.76 -4.19 41.80
C THR A 371 35.28 -4.79 43.11
N LEU A 372 35.50 -3.99 44.17
CA LEU A 372 35.99 -4.51 45.46
C LEU A 372 34.95 -4.48 46.60
N LEU A 373 33.76 -3.91 46.38
CA LEU A 373 32.72 -3.78 47.43
C LEU A 373 31.53 -4.75 47.29
N LEU A 374 31.59 -5.66 46.31
CA LEU A 374 30.51 -6.61 45.97
C LEU A 374 30.48 -7.87 46.85
N VAL A 375 31.41 -8.00 47.81
CA VAL A 375 31.51 -9.20 48.66
C VAL A 375 31.03 -8.96 50.10
N THR A 376 30.78 -7.72 50.52
CA THR A 376 30.50 -7.42 51.95
C THR A 376 29.11 -6.88 52.29
N LEU A 377 28.21 -6.66 51.33
CA LEU A 377 26.87 -6.08 51.60
C LEU A 377 25.70 -6.98 51.17
N LEU A 378 25.89 -8.30 51.27
CA LEU A 378 24.81 -9.30 51.15
C LEU A 378 24.06 -9.55 52.47
N LEU A 379 24.33 -8.75 53.51
CA LEU A 379 23.70 -8.87 54.82
C LEU A 379 23.45 -7.46 55.36
N THR A 380 22.21 -6.96 55.21
CA THR A 380 21.38 -6.23 56.20
C THR A 380 20.43 -5.22 55.54
N SER A 381 19.16 -5.28 55.99
CA SER A 381 18.09 -4.23 56.01
C SER A 381 17.57 -3.71 54.65
N ILE A 382 16.33 -3.97 54.21
CA ILE A 382 15.00 -3.64 54.77
C ILE A 382 14.81 -2.11 55.02
N ILE A 383 13.91 -1.50 54.21
CA ILE A 383 13.12 -0.24 54.34
C ILE A 383 13.63 1.07 53.65
N THR A 384 12.83 1.49 52.63
CA THR A 384 12.55 2.85 52.05
C THR A 384 13.49 3.47 50.99
N PRO A 385 13.00 4.43 50.16
CA PRO A 385 12.31 4.22 48.89
C PRO A 385 13.11 4.72 47.68
N SER A 386 12.90 4.09 46.53
CA SER A 386 13.53 4.46 45.24
C SER A 386 13.08 5.85 44.75
N LEU A 387 14.02 6.78 44.66
CA LEU A 387 14.00 7.94 43.77
C LEU A 387 15.12 7.74 42.75
N SER A 388 14.80 7.25 41.55
CA SER A 388 15.64 7.47 40.36
C SER A 388 14.94 8.48 39.48
N ALA A 389 15.35 9.74 39.57
CA ALA A 389 14.93 10.79 38.67
C ALA A 389 15.53 10.55 37.28
N GLY A 390 14.81 9.82 36.43
CA GLY A 390 14.97 9.94 34.98
C GLY A 390 14.57 11.36 34.60
N THR A 391 15.38 12.06 33.81
CA THR A 391 15.10 13.42 33.36
C THR A 391 13.77 13.46 32.60
N HIS A 392 12.74 13.98 33.26
CA HIS A 392 11.39 14.11 32.72
C HIS A 392 11.40 15.13 31.57
N ARG A 393 11.38 14.67 30.31
CA ARG A 393 11.43 15.57 29.14
C ARG A 393 10.10 16.28 28.94
N CYS A 394 9.00 15.56 29.10
CA CYS A 394 7.66 16.07 28.90
C CYS A 394 7.39 17.38 29.65
N HIS A 395 6.98 18.40 28.91
CA HIS A 395 6.66 19.71 29.44
C HIS A 395 5.42 19.65 30.37
N PRO A 396 5.44 20.27 31.56
CA PRO A 396 4.37 20.13 32.56
C PRO A 396 2.97 20.53 32.07
N ASN A 397 2.87 21.56 31.23
CA ASN A 397 1.58 22.00 30.68
C ASN A 397 1.01 20.98 29.68
N ASP A 398 1.87 20.36 28.88
CA ASP A 398 1.45 19.35 27.90
C ASP A 398 1.00 18.10 28.65
N TYR A 399 1.77 17.67 29.65
CA TYR A 399 1.38 16.60 30.58
C TYR A 399 0.00 16.83 31.18
N LYS A 400 -0.28 18.04 31.69
CA LYS A 400 -1.57 18.38 32.27
C LYS A 400 -2.70 18.26 31.24
N ALA A 401 -2.51 18.83 30.05
CA ALA A 401 -3.50 18.75 28.97
C ALA A 401 -3.77 17.28 28.56
N LEU A 402 -2.74 16.45 28.45
CA LEU A 402 -2.88 15.02 28.13
C LEU A 402 -3.67 14.27 29.21
N MET A 403 -3.45 14.55 30.48
CA MET A 403 -4.23 13.92 31.55
C MET A 403 -5.71 14.31 31.48
N GLU A 404 -6.01 15.58 31.19
CA GLU A 404 -7.39 16.05 30.98
C GLU A 404 -8.03 15.40 29.73
N ILE A 405 -7.28 15.27 28.63
CA ILE A 405 -7.73 14.59 27.41
C ILE A 405 -8.07 13.12 27.72
N LYS A 406 -7.17 12.40 28.40
CA LYS A 406 -7.39 10.99 28.76
C LYS A 406 -8.62 10.82 29.63
N GLN A 407 -8.79 11.68 30.64
CA GLN A 407 -9.96 11.65 31.51
C GLN A 407 -11.25 11.93 30.74
N ALA A 408 -11.25 12.95 29.86
CA ALA A 408 -12.42 13.33 29.08
C ALA A 408 -12.84 12.28 28.04
N LEU A 409 -11.88 11.50 27.53
CA LEU A 409 -12.14 10.35 26.64
C LEU A 409 -12.49 9.07 27.40
N ASN A 410 -12.79 9.17 28.71
CA ASN A 410 -13.16 8.06 29.59
C ASN A 410 -12.06 7.00 29.78
N ASN A 411 -10.80 7.45 29.90
CA ASN A 411 -9.62 6.61 30.18
C ASN A 411 -9.55 5.34 29.30
N PRO A 412 -9.62 5.46 27.97
CA PRO A 412 -9.69 4.32 27.08
C PRO A 412 -8.40 3.51 27.16
N TYR A 413 -8.51 2.18 26.98
CA TYR A 413 -7.33 1.29 26.99
C TYR A 413 -6.26 1.69 25.97
N LEU A 414 -6.66 2.31 24.86
CA LEU A 414 -5.73 2.84 23.86
C LEU A 414 -4.73 3.87 24.43
N LEU A 415 -5.10 4.56 25.52
CA LEU A 415 -4.26 5.52 26.22
C LEU A 415 -3.67 4.92 27.52
N ALA A 416 -3.60 3.59 27.64
CA ALA A 416 -3.08 2.91 28.84
C ALA A 416 -1.63 3.30 29.17
N SER A 417 -0.81 3.56 28.15
CA SER A 417 0.59 4.01 28.34
C SER A 417 0.72 5.38 28.99
N TRP A 418 -0.36 6.18 29.06
CA TRP A 418 -0.35 7.51 29.67
C TRP A 418 -0.41 7.39 31.19
N VAL A 419 0.69 6.91 31.77
CA VAL A 419 0.80 6.57 33.20
C VAL A 419 1.19 7.83 33.97
N PRO A 420 0.48 8.19 35.06
CA PRO A 420 0.82 9.36 35.84
C PRO A 420 2.28 9.34 36.32
N LYS A 421 2.93 10.51 36.30
CA LYS A 421 4.34 10.72 36.72
C LYS A 421 5.38 10.01 35.83
N THR A 422 5.00 9.54 34.65
CA THR A 422 5.95 9.07 33.62
C THR A 422 6.11 10.11 32.52
N ASP A 423 7.23 10.03 31.78
CA ASP A 423 7.54 10.99 30.71
C ASP A 423 6.60 10.81 29.51
N CYS A 424 5.76 11.82 29.25
CA CYS A 424 4.76 11.75 28.19
C CYS A 424 5.34 11.71 26.77
N CYS A 425 6.62 12.07 26.58
CA CYS A 425 7.27 11.99 25.28
C CYS A 425 7.51 10.54 24.80
N GLY A 426 7.31 9.54 25.67
CA GLY A 426 7.34 8.11 25.32
C GLY A 426 5.96 7.44 25.27
N TRP A 427 4.87 8.19 25.40
CA TRP A 427 3.52 7.61 25.41
C TRP A 427 3.03 7.25 24.01
N TYR A 428 2.23 6.18 23.94
CA TYR A 428 1.55 5.78 22.71
C TYR A 428 0.63 6.90 22.21
N CYS A 429 0.48 7.02 20.89
CA CYS A 429 -0.26 8.09 20.19
C CYS A 429 0.39 9.48 20.20
N LEU A 430 1.58 9.68 20.80
CA LEU A 430 2.23 10.99 20.89
C LEU A 430 3.60 11.02 20.19
N GLN A 431 3.93 12.18 19.62
CA GLN A 431 5.32 12.56 19.30
C GLN A 431 5.67 13.84 20.06
N CYS A 432 6.94 13.95 20.42
CA CYS A 432 7.51 15.05 21.17
C CYS A 432 8.70 15.62 20.38
N ASP A 433 8.71 16.93 20.17
CA ASP A 433 9.81 17.61 19.48
C ASP A 433 11.10 17.49 20.30
N GLU A 434 12.16 16.97 19.70
CA GLU A 434 13.36 16.59 20.43
C GLU A 434 14.12 17.79 21.03
N LYS A 435 13.92 18.99 20.48
CA LYS A 435 14.63 20.21 20.88
C LYS A 435 13.90 20.97 21.98
N THR A 436 12.58 21.01 21.88
CA THR A 436 11.70 21.80 22.77
C THR A 436 11.02 20.96 23.83
N ASN A 437 11.05 19.62 23.68
CA ASN A 437 10.33 18.66 24.51
C ASN A 437 8.82 18.95 24.65
N ARG A 438 8.24 19.53 23.59
CA ARG A 438 6.81 19.81 23.48
C ARG A 438 6.13 18.77 22.62
N ILE A 439 4.89 18.44 22.95
CA ILE A 439 4.09 17.54 22.11
C ILE A 439 3.77 18.24 20.80
N ASN A 440 4.17 17.60 19.70
CA ASN A 440 3.96 18.11 18.35
C ASN A 440 3.03 17.22 17.51
N GLU A 441 2.88 15.93 17.84
CA GLU A 441 1.89 15.06 17.20
C GLU A 441 1.00 14.36 18.23
N LEU A 442 -0.30 14.30 17.94
CA LEU A 442 -1.28 13.46 18.63
C LEU A 442 -2.09 12.66 17.60
N THR A 443 -1.82 11.36 17.52
CA THR A 443 -2.43 10.45 16.54
C THR A 443 -3.16 9.30 17.25
N ILE A 444 -4.48 9.34 17.20
CA ILE A 444 -5.37 8.31 17.75
C ILE A 444 -6.06 7.58 16.58
N TYR A 445 -5.64 6.34 16.35
CA TYR A 445 -6.16 5.49 15.30
C TYR A 445 -6.76 4.21 15.86
N ARG A 446 -7.97 3.85 15.41
CA ARG A 446 -8.70 2.60 15.72
C ARG A 446 -8.73 2.25 17.21
N GLY A 447 -9.86 2.49 17.86
CA GLY A 447 -10.10 2.04 19.22
C GLY A 447 -11.51 2.36 19.72
N GLU A 448 -11.85 1.82 20.88
CA GLU A 448 -13.13 2.06 21.56
C GLU A 448 -13.08 3.39 22.33
N ILE A 449 -12.97 4.50 21.60
CA ILE A 449 -13.06 5.84 22.17
C ILE A 449 -14.46 6.38 21.93
N SER A 450 -15.16 6.63 23.03
CA SER A 450 -16.48 7.26 23.06
C SER A 450 -16.41 8.65 23.67
N GLY A 451 -17.26 9.56 23.22
CA GLY A 451 -17.38 10.90 23.79
C GLY A 451 -17.25 11.98 22.73
N GLN A 452 -16.72 13.12 23.11
CA GLN A 452 -16.47 14.27 22.23
C GLN A 452 -14.99 14.63 22.24
N ILE A 453 -14.55 15.38 21.24
CA ILE A 453 -13.19 15.95 21.21
C ILE A 453 -13.08 16.95 22.38
N PRO A 454 -12.22 16.69 23.38
CA PRO A 454 -12.13 17.54 24.56
C PRO A 454 -11.45 18.88 24.25
N SER A 455 -11.91 19.94 24.93
CA SER A 455 -11.35 21.28 24.75
C SER A 455 -9.86 21.38 25.11
N ALA A 456 -9.40 20.52 26.05
CA ALA A 456 -8.01 20.41 26.49
C ALA A 456 -7.01 20.13 25.36
N ILE A 457 -7.46 19.63 24.20
CA ILE A 457 -6.60 19.53 23.00
C ILE A 457 -6.00 20.88 22.63
N GLY A 458 -6.75 21.98 22.78
CA GLY A 458 -6.26 23.33 22.51
C GLY A 458 -5.12 23.78 23.45
N ASP A 459 -4.88 23.06 24.54
CA ASP A 459 -3.82 23.35 25.51
C ASP A 459 -2.52 22.59 25.18
N LEU A 460 -2.43 22.00 23.98
CA LEU A 460 -1.21 21.48 23.35
C LEU A 460 -0.76 22.39 22.18
N PRO A 461 -0.35 23.66 22.43
CA PRO A 461 -0.20 24.69 21.39
C PRO A 461 0.95 24.46 20.40
N TYR A 462 1.74 23.40 20.59
CA TYR A 462 2.87 23.03 19.73
C TYR A 462 2.53 21.93 18.74
N LEU A 463 1.29 21.42 18.76
CA LEU A 463 0.84 20.44 17.78
C LEU A 463 1.03 20.97 16.35
N ASP A 464 1.79 20.22 15.56
CA ASP A 464 1.87 20.32 14.12
C ASP A 464 0.90 19.34 13.44
N SER A 465 0.57 18.22 14.10
CA SER A 465 -0.33 17.18 13.58
C SER A 465 -1.31 16.68 14.64
N LEU A 466 -2.60 16.68 14.29
CA LEU A 466 -3.69 16.13 15.09
C LEU A 466 -4.53 15.19 14.24
N GLU A 467 -4.49 13.90 14.57
CA GLU A 467 -5.16 12.85 13.80
C GLU A 467 -6.06 11.96 14.66
N PHE A 468 -7.37 12.09 14.53
CA PHE A 468 -8.35 11.15 15.08
C PHE A 468 -9.01 10.38 13.93
N ARG A 469 -8.78 9.06 13.86
CA ARG A 469 -9.21 8.25 12.71
C ARG A 469 -9.81 6.90 13.09
N LYS A 470 -10.91 6.53 12.42
CA LYS A 470 -11.66 5.26 12.64
C LYS A 470 -12.12 5.09 14.11
N LEU A 471 -12.70 6.16 14.68
CA LEU A 471 -13.24 6.20 16.04
C LEU A 471 -14.77 6.34 15.95
N THR A 472 -15.47 5.23 15.77
CA THR A 472 -16.92 5.22 15.45
C THR A 472 -17.80 5.74 16.58
N ASN A 473 -17.31 5.78 17.82
CA ASN A 473 -18.07 6.28 18.98
C ASN A 473 -17.68 7.72 19.37
N LEU A 474 -16.77 8.35 18.63
CA LEU A 474 -16.44 9.76 18.81
C LEU A 474 -17.47 10.63 18.08
N THR A 475 -18.15 11.51 18.82
CA THR A 475 -19.32 12.28 18.39
C THR A 475 -19.19 13.76 18.77
N GLY A 476 -20.22 14.55 18.53
CA GLY A 476 -20.26 15.98 18.83
C GLY A 476 -19.58 16.84 17.77
N SER A 477 -19.45 18.14 18.04
CA SER A 477 -18.79 19.09 17.14
C SER A 477 -17.30 19.20 17.43
N VAL A 478 -16.55 19.73 16.46
CA VAL A 478 -15.17 20.14 16.68
C VAL A 478 -15.15 21.35 17.63
N PRO A 479 -14.35 21.33 18.72
CA PRO A 479 -14.34 22.40 19.70
C PRO A 479 -13.58 23.64 19.20
N LEU A 480 -14.05 24.82 19.61
CA LEU A 480 -13.41 26.11 19.29
C LEU A 480 -11.95 26.18 19.77
N SER A 481 -11.59 25.45 20.83
CA SER A 481 -10.22 25.46 21.37
C SER A 481 -9.15 25.00 20.38
N ILE A 482 -9.52 24.30 19.29
CA ILE A 482 -8.59 23.98 18.20
C ILE A 482 -7.95 25.25 17.60
N THR A 483 -8.60 26.41 17.64
CA THR A 483 -8.01 27.67 17.16
C THR A 483 -6.77 28.09 17.95
N LYS A 484 -6.51 27.53 19.14
CA LYS A 484 -5.27 27.77 19.89
C LYS A 484 -4.05 27.09 19.26
N LEU A 485 -4.24 26.11 18.38
CA LEU A 485 -3.18 25.30 17.76
C LEU A 485 -2.54 26.03 16.58
N GLN A 486 -1.89 27.16 16.84
CA GLN A 486 -1.36 28.07 15.81
C GLN A 486 -0.24 27.47 14.95
N LYS A 487 0.36 26.36 15.39
CA LYS A 487 1.38 25.60 14.64
C LYS A 487 0.80 24.45 13.80
N LEU A 488 -0.50 24.18 13.89
CA LEU A 488 -1.11 23.02 13.28
C LEU A 488 -1.02 23.09 11.75
N ARG A 489 -0.45 22.05 11.17
CA ARG A 489 -0.27 21.84 9.73
C ARG A 489 -1.19 20.75 9.21
N PHE A 490 -1.39 19.71 10.02
CA PHE A 490 -2.18 18.55 9.67
C PHE A 490 -3.36 18.38 10.64
N LEU A 491 -4.59 18.54 10.16
CA LEU A 491 -5.79 18.24 10.93
C LEU A 491 -6.61 17.17 10.21
N ARG A 492 -6.62 15.96 10.77
CA ARG A 492 -7.44 14.85 10.27
C ARG A 492 -8.39 14.35 11.34
N LEU A 493 -9.67 14.55 11.12
CA LEU A 493 -10.76 14.01 11.91
C LEU A 493 -11.64 13.19 10.97
N SER A 494 -11.29 11.93 10.75
CA SER A 494 -11.84 11.13 9.62
C SER A 494 -12.36 9.76 10.07
N TRP A 495 -13.45 9.29 9.46
CA TRP A 495 -14.10 8.02 9.87
C TRP A 495 -14.51 8.04 11.35
N THR A 496 -15.23 9.08 11.74
CA THR A 496 -15.82 9.20 13.08
C THR A 496 -17.30 9.56 12.96
N ASN A 497 -17.98 9.83 14.08
CA ASN A 497 -19.37 10.28 14.10
C ASN A 497 -19.51 11.75 14.53
N LEU A 498 -18.48 12.57 14.26
CA LEU A 498 -18.55 14.02 14.46
C LEU A 498 -19.69 14.63 13.64
N SER A 499 -20.40 15.58 14.23
CA SER A 499 -21.63 16.16 13.67
C SER A 499 -21.72 17.66 13.93
N GLY A 500 -22.79 18.28 13.43
CA GLY A 500 -22.97 19.73 13.42
C GLY A 500 -22.37 20.38 12.17
N PRO A 501 -22.29 21.72 12.11
CA PRO A 501 -21.73 22.41 10.96
C PRO A 501 -20.22 22.22 10.84
N VAL A 502 -19.69 22.31 9.62
CA VAL A 502 -18.24 22.46 9.40
C VAL A 502 -17.80 23.76 10.08
N PRO A 503 -16.83 23.72 11.02
CA PRO A 503 -16.53 24.88 11.86
C PRO A 503 -15.77 25.95 11.10
N GLU A 504 -16.40 27.11 10.91
CA GLU A 504 -15.83 28.25 10.20
C GLU A 504 -14.52 28.77 10.84
N PHE A 505 -14.42 28.70 12.18
CA PHE A 505 -13.26 29.17 12.92
C PHE A 505 -11.95 28.44 12.58
N LEU A 506 -12.01 27.28 11.90
CA LEU A 506 -10.80 26.58 11.44
C LEU A 506 -9.99 27.45 10.47
N SER A 507 -10.63 28.38 9.75
CA SER A 507 -9.96 29.40 8.90
C SER A 507 -8.95 30.28 9.64
N GLN A 508 -9.02 30.34 10.98
CA GLN A 508 -8.08 31.10 11.82
C GLN A 508 -6.73 30.38 12.03
N LEU A 509 -6.57 29.15 11.54
CA LEU A 509 -5.32 28.40 11.64
C LEU A 509 -4.40 28.76 10.46
N PRO A 510 -3.31 29.51 10.71
CA PRO A 510 -2.56 30.14 9.62
C PRO A 510 -1.62 29.18 8.87
N ASN A 511 -1.38 27.99 9.42
CA ASN A 511 -0.36 27.05 8.94
C ASN A 511 -0.92 25.73 8.40
N LEU A 512 -2.25 25.60 8.26
CA LEU A 512 -2.83 24.35 7.77
C LEU A 512 -2.43 24.05 6.33
N ASP A 513 -1.77 22.91 6.15
CA ASP A 513 -1.43 22.31 4.87
C ASP A 513 -2.54 21.31 4.47
N PHE A 514 -3.14 20.59 5.42
CA PHE A 514 -4.15 19.58 5.16
C PHE A 514 -5.31 19.67 6.16
N LEU A 515 -6.53 19.77 5.63
CA LEU A 515 -7.76 19.71 6.41
C LEU A 515 -8.63 18.55 5.93
N GLU A 516 -8.71 17.50 6.74
CA GLU A 516 -9.50 16.30 6.45
C GLU A 516 -10.60 16.10 7.49
N LEU A 517 -11.85 16.31 7.08
CA LEU A 517 -13.07 16.12 7.88
C LEU A 517 -14.02 15.10 7.23
N ASN A 518 -13.49 14.22 6.38
CA ASN A 518 -14.27 13.29 5.58
C ASN A 518 -14.75 12.05 6.37
N TYR A 519 -15.79 11.38 5.87
CA TYR A 519 -16.44 10.25 6.55
C TYR A 519 -16.91 10.60 7.98
N ASN A 520 -17.74 11.64 8.09
CA ASN A 520 -18.39 12.06 9.33
C ASN A 520 -19.88 12.36 9.09
N GLN A 521 -20.52 13.05 10.03
CA GLN A 521 -21.92 13.45 10.00
C GLN A 521 -22.08 14.98 9.93
N PHE A 522 -21.10 15.72 9.39
CA PHE A 522 -21.19 17.18 9.29
C PHE A 522 -22.35 17.61 8.38
N THR A 523 -23.08 18.64 8.78
CA THR A 523 -24.26 19.20 8.10
C THR A 523 -24.06 20.67 7.76
N GLY A 524 -25.05 21.30 7.11
CA GLY A 524 -24.99 22.72 6.78
C GLY A 524 -24.08 23.05 5.61
N GLN A 525 -23.76 24.33 5.45
CA GLN A 525 -23.00 24.86 4.32
C GLN A 525 -21.49 24.74 4.53
N ILE A 526 -20.75 24.67 3.42
CA ILE A 526 -19.29 24.79 3.44
C ILE A 526 -18.93 26.26 3.75
N PRO A 527 -18.07 26.54 4.75
CA PRO A 527 -17.70 27.91 5.10
C PRO A 527 -16.93 28.62 3.96
N PRO A 528 -17.40 29.78 3.47
CA PRO A 528 -16.69 30.53 2.43
C PRO A 528 -15.30 31.01 2.86
N SER A 529 -15.09 31.22 4.17
CA SER A 529 -13.81 31.65 4.75
C SER A 529 -12.71 30.60 4.62
N PHE A 530 -13.00 29.34 4.26
CA PHE A 530 -11.92 28.38 3.98
C PHE A 530 -11.06 28.79 2.78
N SER A 531 -11.57 29.67 1.90
CA SER A 531 -10.76 30.30 0.86
C SER A 531 -9.59 31.16 1.39
N THR A 532 -9.61 31.57 2.67
CA THR A 532 -8.57 32.42 3.26
C THR A 532 -7.35 31.66 3.77
N PHE A 533 -7.39 30.32 3.78
CA PHE A 533 -6.19 29.55 4.09
C PHE A 533 -5.10 29.88 3.07
N THR A 534 -3.86 30.08 3.54
CA THR A 534 -2.75 30.55 2.69
C THR A 534 -1.79 29.43 2.25
N LYS A 535 -1.90 28.24 2.86
CA LYS A 535 -0.98 27.11 2.67
C LYS A 535 -1.68 25.78 2.34
N LEU A 536 -3.00 25.80 2.20
CA LEU A 536 -3.78 24.57 2.11
C LEU A 536 -3.45 23.81 0.82
N GLY A 537 -2.91 22.62 0.96
CA GLY A 537 -2.63 21.66 -0.11
C GLY A 537 -3.77 20.67 -0.34
N ALA A 538 -4.61 20.39 0.67
CA ALA A 538 -5.82 19.58 0.47
C ALA A 538 -6.98 19.95 1.40
N LEU A 539 -8.19 19.92 0.86
CA LEU A 539 -9.46 20.09 1.57
C LEU A 539 -10.36 18.87 1.31
N ARG A 540 -10.56 18.04 2.35
CA ARG A 540 -11.40 16.85 2.27
C ARG A 540 -12.63 16.98 3.16
N LEU A 541 -13.78 17.17 2.53
CA LEU A 541 -15.09 17.20 3.18
C LEU A 541 -16.02 16.09 2.64
N ASP A 542 -15.47 15.14 1.89
CA ASP A 542 -16.21 14.05 1.27
C ASP A 542 -16.92 13.16 2.29
N ARG A 543 -18.05 12.56 1.90
CA ARG A 543 -18.85 11.63 2.71
C ARG A 543 -19.30 12.24 4.04
N ASN A 544 -20.05 13.33 3.92
CA ASN A 544 -20.75 14.00 4.99
C ASN A 544 -22.21 14.22 4.58
N LYS A 545 -22.93 15.09 5.31
CA LYS A 545 -24.31 15.50 5.03
C LYS A 545 -24.38 16.98 4.66
N LEU A 546 -23.34 17.53 4.03
CA LEU A 546 -23.25 18.96 3.70
C LEU A 546 -24.28 19.35 2.64
N THR A 547 -24.84 20.54 2.79
CA THR A 547 -25.90 21.11 1.94
C THR A 547 -25.51 22.50 1.43
N GLY A 548 -26.33 23.08 0.55
CA GLY A 548 -26.07 24.40 -0.04
C GLY A 548 -25.06 24.34 -1.19
N SER A 549 -24.64 25.51 -1.66
CA SER A 549 -23.72 25.65 -2.79
C SER A 549 -22.25 25.56 -2.38
N ILE A 550 -21.41 25.14 -3.32
CA ILE A 550 -19.97 25.34 -3.21
C ILE A 550 -19.71 26.87 -3.22
N PRO A 551 -18.96 27.44 -2.26
CA PRO A 551 -18.76 28.89 -2.18
C PRO A 551 -18.04 29.45 -3.40
N GLU A 552 -18.49 30.60 -3.93
CA GLU A 552 -17.82 31.26 -5.06
C GLU A 552 -16.38 31.68 -4.70
N SER A 553 -16.10 31.92 -3.42
CA SER A 553 -14.76 32.24 -2.91
C SER A 553 -13.74 31.12 -3.10
N PHE A 554 -14.16 29.87 -3.32
CA PHE A 554 -13.25 28.75 -3.56
C PHE A 554 -12.53 28.84 -4.91
N GLY A 555 -12.96 29.72 -5.81
CA GLY A 555 -12.18 30.09 -6.99
C GLY A 555 -11.10 31.15 -6.74
N ASN A 556 -10.84 31.51 -5.47
CA ASN A 556 -9.87 32.53 -5.06
C ASN A 556 -9.08 32.09 -3.82
N PHE A 557 -8.76 30.79 -3.68
CA PHE A 557 -7.88 30.33 -2.60
C PHE A 557 -6.57 31.12 -2.59
N ILE A 558 -6.16 31.55 -1.39
CA ILE A 558 -4.91 32.29 -1.22
C ILE A 558 -3.77 31.26 -1.14
N GLY A 559 -2.73 31.37 -1.98
CA GLY A 559 -1.57 30.46 -1.94
C GLY A 559 -1.72 29.24 -2.86
N SER A 560 -1.47 28.03 -2.34
CA SER A 560 -1.56 26.78 -3.13
C SER A 560 -3.00 26.41 -3.44
N VAL A 561 -3.27 25.95 -4.66
CA VAL A 561 -4.58 25.38 -5.01
C VAL A 561 -4.72 24.03 -4.31
N PRO A 562 -5.70 23.84 -3.40
CA PRO A 562 -5.83 22.60 -2.68
C PRO A 562 -6.45 21.50 -3.55
N ASP A 563 -6.03 20.25 -3.35
CA ASP A 563 -6.78 19.09 -3.80
C ASP A 563 -8.16 19.09 -3.11
N LEU A 564 -9.24 19.08 -3.90
CA LEU A 564 -10.59 19.37 -3.43
C LEU A 564 -11.50 18.13 -3.52
N TYR A 565 -11.88 17.59 -2.37
CA TYR A 565 -12.76 16.42 -2.26
C TYR A 565 -14.05 16.78 -1.52
N LEU A 566 -15.16 16.86 -2.26
CA LEU A 566 -16.49 17.21 -1.75
C LEU A 566 -17.54 16.13 -2.04
N SER A 567 -17.12 14.97 -2.52
CA SER A 567 -18.03 13.92 -2.97
C SER A 567 -18.91 13.32 -1.88
N HIS A 568 -19.99 12.63 -2.28
CA HIS A 568 -20.94 11.99 -1.37
C HIS A 568 -21.50 12.97 -0.31
N ASN A 569 -22.03 14.10 -0.77
CA ASN A 569 -22.72 15.07 0.07
C ASN A 569 -24.10 15.38 -0.55
N GLN A 570 -24.75 16.44 -0.08
CA GLN A 570 -26.04 16.92 -0.59
C GLN A 570 -25.91 18.33 -1.17
N LEU A 571 -24.73 18.68 -1.71
CA LEU A 571 -24.43 20.01 -2.26
C LEU A 571 -25.29 20.28 -3.49
N THR A 572 -25.83 21.51 -3.59
CA THR A 572 -26.73 21.95 -4.65
C THR A 572 -26.16 23.18 -5.38
N GLY A 573 -26.88 23.68 -6.38
CA GLY A 573 -26.46 24.86 -7.14
C GLY A 573 -25.39 24.54 -8.17
N SER A 574 -24.85 25.59 -8.78
CA SER A 574 -23.83 25.48 -9.83
C SER A 574 -22.43 25.35 -9.26
N ILE A 575 -21.53 24.73 -10.03
CA ILE A 575 -20.09 24.84 -9.76
C ILE A 575 -19.68 26.31 -9.97
N PRO A 576 -18.94 26.93 -9.04
CA PRO A 576 -18.53 28.32 -9.12
C PRO A 576 -17.84 28.64 -10.45
N LYS A 577 -18.21 29.75 -11.08
CA LYS A 577 -17.56 30.19 -12.32
C LYS A 577 -16.11 30.60 -12.06
N SER A 578 -15.83 31.11 -10.86
CA SER A 578 -14.49 31.40 -10.37
C SER A 578 -13.53 30.20 -10.38
N PHE A 579 -14.01 28.95 -10.49
CA PHE A 579 -13.12 27.79 -10.65
C PHE A 579 -12.33 27.86 -11.97
N ALA A 580 -12.78 28.65 -12.94
CA ALA A 580 -12.00 29.00 -14.12
C ALA A 580 -10.64 29.66 -13.78
N ASN A 581 -10.48 30.24 -12.58
CA ASN A 581 -9.23 30.86 -12.13
C ASN A 581 -8.28 29.86 -11.45
N MET A 582 -8.74 28.66 -11.08
CA MET A 582 -7.99 27.69 -10.27
C MET A 582 -7.44 26.54 -11.11
N ASP A 583 -6.23 26.07 -10.82
CA ASP A 583 -5.62 24.92 -11.49
C ASP A 583 -5.54 23.73 -10.52
N PHE A 584 -6.66 23.01 -10.38
CA PHE A 584 -6.76 21.89 -9.45
C PHE A 584 -6.00 20.67 -9.99
N THR A 585 -5.15 20.06 -9.17
CA THR A 585 -4.53 18.76 -9.50
C THR A 585 -5.54 17.63 -9.33
N ARG A 586 -6.29 17.61 -8.21
CA ARG A 586 -7.37 16.64 -7.99
C ARG A 586 -8.66 17.34 -7.57
N ILE A 587 -9.75 17.00 -8.23
CA ILE A 587 -11.08 17.48 -7.91
C ILE A 587 -12.10 16.34 -7.99
N ASP A 588 -12.78 16.09 -6.88
CA ASP A 588 -13.87 15.11 -6.78
C ASP A 588 -15.11 15.78 -6.17
N LEU A 589 -16.09 16.04 -7.03
CA LEU A 589 -17.39 16.61 -6.70
C LEU A 589 -18.51 15.58 -6.84
N SER A 590 -18.17 14.30 -6.99
CA SER A 590 -19.12 13.26 -7.36
C SER A 590 -20.21 13.03 -6.33
N ARG A 591 -21.36 12.46 -6.75
CA ARG A 591 -22.46 12.08 -5.85
C ARG A 591 -22.94 13.24 -4.98
N ASN A 592 -23.32 14.32 -5.66
CA ASN A 592 -23.97 15.49 -5.09
C ASN A 592 -25.25 15.80 -5.89
N LYS A 593 -25.81 17.00 -5.70
CA LYS A 593 -26.97 17.53 -6.44
C LYS A 593 -26.59 18.76 -7.25
N LEU A 594 -25.36 18.83 -7.75
CA LEU A 594 -24.85 19.97 -8.51
C LEU A 594 -25.50 20.05 -9.89
N VAL A 595 -25.73 21.26 -10.38
CA VAL A 595 -26.39 21.56 -11.66
C VAL A 595 -25.57 22.52 -12.50
N GLY A 596 -25.96 22.75 -13.75
CA GLY A 596 -25.35 23.77 -14.61
C GLY A 596 -24.06 23.31 -15.28
N ASP A 597 -23.30 24.29 -15.76
CA ASP A 597 -22.11 24.10 -16.57
C ASP A 597 -20.88 23.76 -15.70
N ALA A 598 -20.10 22.77 -16.12
CA ALA A 598 -18.84 22.34 -15.49
C ALA A 598 -17.64 22.42 -16.45
N SER A 599 -17.83 22.98 -17.65
CA SER A 599 -16.81 23.03 -18.70
C SER A 599 -15.55 23.82 -18.29
N MET A 600 -15.69 24.77 -17.36
CA MET A 600 -14.57 25.56 -16.82
C MET A 600 -13.52 24.72 -16.08
N LEU A 601 -13.86 23.50 -15.64
CA LEU A 601 -12.92 22.59 -14.98
C LEU A 601 -11.90 21.99 -15.94
N PHE A 602 -12.15 22.05 -17.25
CA PHE A 602 -11.29 21.44 -18.25
C PHE A 602 -10.31 22.48 -18.81
N LYS A 603 -9.12 22.50 -18.24
CA LYS A 603 -8.05 23.43 -18.62
C LYS A 603 -7.01 22.74 -19.48
N PRO A 604 -6.87 23.10 -20.77
CA PRO A 604 -5.97 22.38 -21.69
C PRO A 604 -4.50 22.42 -21.28
N ASN A 605 -4.10 23.52 -20.65
CA ASN A 605 -2.74 23.74 -20.14
C ASN A 605 -2.66 23.60 -18.61
N GLY A 606 -3.70 23.05 -17.97
CA GLY A 606 -3.75 22.86 -16.52
C GLY A 606 -3.00 21.62 -16.05
N SER A 607 -2.90 21.46 -14.73
CA SER A 607 -2.23 20.34 -14.06
C SER A 607 -3.18 19.25 -13.58
N THR A 608 -4.48 19.30 -13.94
CA THR A 608 -5.48 18.34 -13.46
C THR A 608 -5.14 16.91 -13.84
N GLU A 609 -4.97 16.06 -12.83
CA GLU A 609 -4.73 14.63 -12.94
C GLU A 609 -6.03 13.83 -12.78
N ILE A 610 -6.88 14.25 -11.83
CA ILE A 610 -8.12 13.56 -11.46
C ILE A 610 -9.29 14.55 -11.50
N LEU A 611 -10.28 14.24 -12.34
CA LEU A 611 -11.54 14.97 -12.42
C LEU A 611 -12.70 13.98 -12.31
N ASP A 612 -13.39 14.00 -11.17
CA ASP A 612 -14.63 13.24 -10.95
C ASP A 612 -15.78 14.20 -10.62
N ILE A 613 -16.72 14.31 -11.55
CA ILE A 613 -17.97 15.07 -11.36
C ILE A 613 -19.19 14.17 -11.53
N SER A 614 -19.00 12.86 -11.42
CA SER A 614 -20.02 11.87 -11.67
C SER A 614 -21.20 11.95 -10.69
N ARG A 615 -22.36 11.42 -11.07
CA ARG A 615 -23.56 11.32 -10.23
C ARG A 615 -24.00 12.68 -9.69
N ASN A 616 -24.19 13.63 -10.60
CA ASN A 616 -24.75 14.95 -10.35
C ASN A 616 -25.89 15.21 -11.36
N MET A 617 -26.26 16.47 -11.57
CA MET A 617 -27.24 16.92 -12.57
C MET A 617 -26.63 17.97 -13.51
N LEU A 618 -25.32 17.87 -13.78
CA LEU A 618 -24.56 18.82 -14.60
C LEU A 618 -24.96 18.71 -16.07
N GLU A 619 -25.00 19.85 -16.76
CA GLU A 619 -25.48 19.96 -18.14
C GLU A 619 -24.60 20.96 -18.91
N PHE A 620 -23.74 20.41 -19.78
CA PHE A 620 -22.89 21.19 -20.67
C PHE A 620 -22.55 20.38 -21.93
N ASP A 621 -22.05 21.09 -22.94
CA ASP A 621 -21.66 20.53 -24.22
C ASP A 621 -20.21 20.04 -24.17
N LEU A 622 -20.02 18.72 -24.07
CA LEU A 622 -18.69 18.11 -24.01
C LEU A 622 -17.90 18.34 -25.30
N SER A 623 -18.55 18.58 -26.45
CA SER A 623 -17.85 18.79 -27.72
C SER A 623 -17.00 20.06 -27.76
N LYS A 624 -17.29 21.02 -26.87
CA LYS A 624 -16.58 22.30 -26.75
C LYS A 624 -15.41 22.26 -25.77
N VAL A 625 -15.27 21.17 -25.03
CA VAL A 625 -14.23 20.99 -24.02
C VAL A 625 -12.90 20.62 -24.67
N LYS A 626 -11.81 21.10 -24.09
CA LYS A 626 -10.44 20.70 -24.41
C LYS A 626 -9.80 20.12 -23.14
N PHE A 627 -9.24 18.91 -23.24
CA PHE A 627 -8.71 18.19 -22.09
C PHE A 627 -7.27 18.64 -21.74
N PRO A 628 -6.84 18.53 -20.47
CA PRO A 628 -5.44 18.63 -20.08
C PRO A 628 -4.66 17.40 -20.55
N GLU A 629 -4.19 17.42 -21.81
CA GLU A 629 -3.62 16.24 -22.48
C GLU A 629 -2.35 15.68 -21.79
N LYS A 630 -1.61 16.54 -21.08
CA LYS A 630 -0.33 16.18 -20.45
C LYS A 630 -0.44 15.59 -19.05
N SER A 631 -1.55 15.85 -18.34
CA SER A 631 -1.67 15.52 -16.91
C SER A 631 -2.86 14.61 -16.59
N LEU A 632 -3.96 14.69 -17.35
CA LEU A 632 -5.20 14.02 -16.98
C LEU A 632 -5.06 12.50 -17.10
N ILE A 633 -5.22 11.79 -15.97
CA ILE A 633 -5.14 10.33 -15.89
C ILE A 633 -6.47 9.68 -15.51
N SER A 634 -7.37 10.40 -14.85
CA SER A 634 -8.68 9.87 -14.42
C SER A 634 -9.79 10.87 -14.71
N LEU A 635 -10.78 10.42 -15.47
CA LEU A 635 -11.96 11.19 -15.84
C LEU A 635 -13.25 10.41 -15.63
N ASP A 636 -14.06 10.81 -14.64
CA ASP A 636 -15.39 10.23 -14.43
C ASP A 636 -16.48 11.33 -14.50
N LEU A 637 -17.32 11.21 -15.53
CA LEU A 637 -18.42 12.11 -15.84
C LEU A 637 -19.77 11.42 -15.73
N ASN A 638 -19.81 10.16 -15.24
CA ASN A 638 -20.99 9.33 -15.37
C ASN A 638 -22.22 9.90 -14.64
N HIS A 639 -23.44 9.49 -15.02
CA HIS A 639 -24.68 9.91 -14.36
C HIS A 639 -24.83 11.43 -14.24
N ASN A 640 -24.90 12.12 -15.38
CA ASN A 640 -25.18 13.55 -15.50
C ASN A 640 -26.14 13.80 -16.68
N LYS A 641 -26.27 15.05 -17.12
CA LYS A 641 -27.05 15.48 -18.30
C LYS A 641 -26.15 16.02 -19.41
N ILE A 642 -24.87 15.63 -19.42
CA ILE A 642 -23.85 16.13 -20.36
C ILE A 642 -24.21 15.69 -21.78
N TYR A 643 -24.11 16.59 -22.74
CA TYR A 643 -24.51 16.36 -24.14
C TYR A 643 -23.38 16.73 -25.10
N GLY A 644 -23.63 16.58 -26.41
CA GLY A 644 -22.63 16.76 -27.45
C GLY A 644 -21.83 15.49 -27.72
N SER A 645 -20.77 15.60 -28.50
CA SER A 645 -19.84 14.50 -28.80
C SER A 645 -18.65 14.49 -27.84
N ILE A 646 -17.98 13.34 -27.76
CA ILE A 646 -16.69 13.22 -27.08
C ILE A 646 -15.63 13.84 -28.02
N PRO A 647 -14.89 14.90 -27.62
CA PRO A 647 -13.87 15.52 -28.47
C PRO A 647 -12.76 14.55 -28.86
N ASN A 648 -12.29 14.61 -30.10
CA ASN A 648 -11.23 13.73 -30.61
C ASN A 648 -9.92 13.82 -29.81
N GLY A 649 -9.64 14.98 -29.21
CA GLY A 649 -8.46 15.21 -28.36
C GLY A 649 -8.37 14.26 -27.15
N ILE A 650 -9.48 13.63 -26.74
CA ILE A 650 -9.46 12.59 -25.70
C ILE A 650 -8.48 11.45 -26.01
N SER A 651 -8.25 11.17 -27.29
CA SER A 651 -7.36 10.09 -27.75
C SER A 651 -5.88 10.41 -27.50
N ALA A 652 -5.53 11.69 -27.30
CA ALA A 652 -4.19 12.12 -26.93
C ALA A 652 -3.94 12.09 -25.41
N VAL A 653 -5.00 11.89 -24.61
CA VAL A 653 -4.91 11.87 -23.15
C VAL A 653 -4.53 10.48 -22.66
N GLY A 654 -3.54 10.40 -21.77
CA GLY A 654 -3.04 9.16 -21.16
C GLY A 654 -3.96 8.55 -20.08
N LEU A 655 -5.28 8.48 -20.33
CA LEU A 655 -6.26 8.07 -19.33
C LEU A 655 -6.06 6.62 -18.87
N GLN A 656 -6.06 6.42 -17.56
CA GLN A 656 -6.12 5.13 -16.87
C GLN A 656 -7.55 4.79 -16.47
N ILE A 657 -8.34 5.80 -16.06
CA ILE A 657 -9.74 5.68 -15.69
C ILE A 657 -10.57 6.61 -16.58
N PHE A 658 -11.61 6.07 -17.20
CA PHE A 658 -12.52 6.84 -18.04
C PHE A 658 -13.95 6.30 -17.92
N ASN A 659 -14.90 7.17 -17.62
CA ASN A 659 -16.31 6.81 -17.59
C ASN A 659 -17.19 7.99 -17.95
N VAL A 660 -17.97 7.86 -19.02
CA VAL A 660 -18.94 8.86 -19.48
C VAL A 660 -20.36 8.30 -19.58
N SER A 661 -20.58 7.11 -19.02
CA SER A 661 -21.87 6.42 -19.05
C SER A 661 -23.00 7.23 -18.40
N TYR A 662 -24.24 6.93 -18.75
CA TYR A 662 -25.43 7.60 -18.19
C TYR A 662 -25.41 9.13 -18.40
N ASN A 663 -25.21 9.55 -19.64
CA ASN A 663 -25.30 10.95 -20.08
C ASN A 663 -26.19 11.06 -21.33
N ARG A 664 -26.13 12.20 -22.02
CA ARG A 664 -26.84 12.49 -23.28
C ARG A 664 -25.86 12.68 -24.44
N LEU A 665 -24.71 12.00 -24.39
CA LEU A 665 -23.67 12.12 -25.42
C LEU A 665 -24.12 11.46 -26.74
N CYS A 666 -23.57 11.95 -27.84
CA CYS A 666 -24.00 11.64 -29.20
C CYS A 666 -22.83 11.67 -30.18
N GLY A 667 -22.87 10.81 -31.20
CA GLY A 667 -21.84 10.73 -32.24
C GLY A 667 -20.85 9.59 -32.04
N LYS A 668 -19.86 9.53 -32.94
CA LYS A 668 -18.86 8.46 -32.97
C LYS A 668 -17.88 8.59 -31.79
N ILE A 669 -17.64 7.49 -31.08
CA ILE A 669 -16.59 7.40 -30.06
C ILE A 669 -15.21 7.59 -30.73
N PRO A 670 -14.38 8.54 -30.27
CA PRO A 670 -13.02 8.70 -30.76
C PRO A 670 -12.19 7.44 -30.59
N THR A 671 -11.36 7.14 -31.60
CA THR A 671 -10.47 5.97 -31.62
C THR A 671 -9.01 6.42 -31.55
N GLY A 672 -8.16 5.64 -30.87
CA GLY A 672 -6.74 5.93 -30.70
C GLY A 672 -6.33 6.09 -29.23
N GLY A 673 -5.02 6.14 -28.96
CA GLY A 673 -4.48 6.20 -27.60
C GLY A 673 -5.02 5.09 -26.70
N ASN A 674 -5.43 5.46 -25.47
CA ASN A 674 -6.00 4.51 -24.51
C ASN A 674 -7.50 4.22 -24.74
N MET A 675 -8.16 4.86 -25.71
CA MET A 675 -9.62 4.74 -25.89
C MET A 675 -10.08 3.32 -26.20
N GLY A 676 -9.25 2.50 -26.84
CA GLY A 676 -9.57 1.10 -27.14
C GLY A 676 -9.59 0.16 -25.92
N ARG A 677 -9.12 0.63 -24.74
CA ARG A 677 -9.08 -0.19 -23.51
C ARG A 677 -10.38 -0.13 -22.70
N PHE A 678 -11.19 0.91 -22.89
CA PHE A 678 -12.42 1.09 -22.12
C PHE A 678 -13.55 0.29 -22.75
N ASP A 679 -14.22 -0.52 -21.93
CA ASP A 679 -15.27 -1.42 -22.39
C ASP A 679 -16.65 -0.72 -22.47
N TYR A 680 -17.68 -1.50 -22.82
CA TYR A 680 -19.06 -1.05 -22.92
C TYR A 680 -19.53 -0.23 -21.70
N SER A 681 -19.08 -0.56 -20.49
CA SER A 681 -19.53 0.07 -19.25
C SER A 681 -19.14 1.55 -19.15
N ALA A 682 -18.03 1.95 -19.80
CA ALA A 682 -17.59 3.34 -19.81
C ALA A 682 -18.50 4.26 -20.64
N TYR A 683 -19.30 3.71 -21.55
CA TYR A 683 -20.09 4.49 -22.53
C TYR A 683 -21.59 4.25 -22.46
N MET A 684 -22.02 3.20 -21.77
CA MET A 684 -23.43 2.75 -21.74
C MET A 684 -24.41 3.85 -21.35
N HIS A 685 -25.67 3.70 -21.77
CA HIS A 685 -26.76 4.66 -21.52
C HIS A 685 -26.58 6.06 -22.14
N ASN A 686 -25.65 6.22 -23.08
CA ASN A 686 -25.66 7.33 -24.04
C ASN A 686 -26.31 6.87 -25.35
N LYS A 687 -27.61 7.14 -25.53
CA LYS A 687 -28.40 6.53 -26.62
C LYS A 687 -27.90 6.85 -28.04
N CYS A 688 -27.26 8.01 -28.23
CA CYS A 688 -26.77 8.44 -29.54
C CYS A 688 -25.27 8.14 -29.75
N LEU A 689 -24.54 7.66 -28.74
CA LEU A 689 -23.14 7.27 -28.95
C LEU A 689 -23.06 5.98 -29.76
N CYS A 690 -22.09 5.92 -30.68
CA CYS A 690 -21.87 4.80 -31.57
C CYS A 690 -20.37 4.60 -31.88
N GLY A 691 -20.00 3.46 -32.43
CA GLY A 691 -18.60 3.06 -32.62
C GLY A 691 -18.09 2.21 -31.45
N SER A 692 -17.02 1.44 -31.67
CA SER A 692 -16.48 0.49 -30.69
C SER A 692 -16.22 1.17 -29.34
N PRO A 693 -16.61 0.57 -28.19
CA PRO A 693 -17.18 -0.77 -28.01
C PRO A 693 -18.71 -0.86 -28.17
N LEU A 694 -19.39 0.24 -28.54
CA LEU A 694 -20.83 0.25 -28.83
C LEU A 694 -21.14 -0.23 -30.26
N LYS A 695 -22.43 -0.27 -30.60
CA LYS A 695 -22.88 -0.60 -31.96
C LYS A 695 -22.27 0.37 -32.98
N LYS A 696 -22.03 -0.12 -34.21
CA LYS A 696 -21.55 0.71 -35.32
C LYS A 696 -22.47 1.91 -35.54
N CYS A 697 -21.89 3.04 -35.92
CA CYS A 697 -22.65 4.22 -36.32
C CYS A 697 -23.47 3.91 -37.57
N THR A 698 -24.75 4.29 -37.55
CA THR A 698 -25.68 4.18 -38.67
C THR A 698 -25.60 5.38 -39.58
#